data_AF-A0A7S0KI47-F1
#
_entry.id   AF-A0A7S0KI47-F1
#
_cell.length_a   1.000
_cell.length_b   1.000
_cell.length_c   1.000
_cell.angle_alpha   90.00
_cell.angle_beta   90.00
_cell.angle_gamma   90.00
#
_symmetry.space_group_name_H-M   'P 1'
#
loop_
_entity.id
_entity.type
_entity.pdbx_description
1 polymer ?
#
loop_
_entity_poly.entity_id
_entity_poly.type
_entity_poly.pdbx_seq_one_letter_code
_entity_poly.pdbx_strand_id
1 'polypeptide(L)'
;GEANPGRPMATPAETVDAYCVDWCKARCEALGADAKDAWRPEEHDAATIEFLSGVKPARLFAYLERPPATDGAGKASDANAPRRLVVTAQVPPKTSRWDRMLAFVRDPNKPVHPLTIGRLVHSTMVTADVAGSLLGVMKGVFTPALQSKEQWPESIRRDFAGGIHRYMAQLTEQTHELRGQTKLYVPQIEGHEGLADDPDAEIPTSKDLVQRLESTVIHWTRKIREVVDANNQSPDESLGPLAEIAFWRRRGEDMSGLSDQLRDPKLVAVVRVLEAAKSTYVNAFTELGDVAQKEAEAASDNAKFLSALEEPCEALAAAKAADVAALLPPILMTVRMIWNHASHYATPELTYGLLRKISAEVINRCGGDVAVQDILDGTNLGDCQQTLRDSIAAGEAWKASYVSTKSAVNRRAGNDESRRWDFREASLFAQIDAFVQRCKDLMEVCEAQEQFAGKSGVAPPVFAGTKGPEITRQMSDIERDFVELVESLRGLDYHLMDIKATSWHDDYNTFKEGVKTLDQRTIHVYTSALDAASGLEGKTETLEALNQMARRVGVVRHVEKQVVGLYGEFTKELVSVRKQFDSQRSDPPVHASMPRHAGGAMWAKQLHDRLSKPWSKLEVACKLFPRVAELDELKASFEQALPAIEKYIKTTHEQWSEYVETRIEPTIAQRLDARLLAAEEDGQISMNFD
;
A
#
# COMPACT_ATOMS: atom_id res chain seq x y z
N GLY A 1 67.20 -21.47 -64.29
CA GLY A 1 67.22 -22.68 -63.47
C GLY A 1 65.95 -22.69 -62.66
N GLU A 2 65.11 -23.67 -62.97
CA GLU A 2 63.79 -24.05 -62.47
C GLU A 2 63.20 -23.31 -61.26
N ALA A 3 61.98 -22.82 -61.51
CA ALA A 3 61.03 -22.32 -60.55
C ALA A 3 60.48 -23.45 -59.67
N ASN A 4 60.33 -23.18 -58.38
CA ASN A 4 59.51 -23.97 -57.46
C ASN A 4 58.23 -23.17 -57.15
N PRO A 5 57.06 -23.48 -57.76
CA PRO A 5 55.82 -22.78 -57.51
C PRO A 5 55.05 -23.51 -56.40
N GLY A 6 55.15 -23.00 -55.17
CA GLY A 6 54.55 -23.72 -54.05
C GLY A 6 54.58 -22.99 -52.71
N ARG A 7 54.10 -21.75 -52.65
CA ARG A 7 53.47 -21.22 -51.43
C ARG A 7 52.52 -20.06 -51.79
N PRO A 8 51.25 -20.10 -51.33
CA PRO A 8 50.31 -19.04 -51.61
C PRO A 8 50.73 -17.74 -50.92
N MET A 9 50.52 -16.62 -51.62
CA MET A 9 50.53 -15.27 -51.04
C MET A 9 49.63 -15.25 -49.80
N ALA A 10 50.24 -15.13 -48.62
CA ALA A 10 49.54 -14.68 -47.44
C ALA A 10 49.28 -13.18 -47.61
N THR A 11 48.01 -12.81 -47.70
CA THR A 11 47.51 -11.45 -47.55
C THR A 11 48.02 -10.85 -46.23
N PRO A 12 48.51 -9.60 -46.21
CA PRO A 12 48.97 -8.95 -44.98
C PRO A 12 47.75 -8.55 -44.14
N ALA A 13 47.25 -9.49 -43.34
CA ALA A 13 46.69 -9.10 -42.06
C ALA A 13 47.91 -8.77 -41.18
N GLU A 14 48.31 -7.50 -41.16
CA GLU A 14 49.34 -6.99 -40.26
C GLU A 14 48.95 -7.41 -38.84
N THR A 15 49.68 -8.39 -38.29
CA THR A 15 49.56 -8.75 -36.89
C THR A 15 49.87 -7.50 -36.07
N VAL A 16 48.87 -6.99 -35.35
CA VAL A 16 49.04 -5.86 -34.43
C VAL A 16 50.17 -6.21 -33.47
N ASP A 17 51.16 -5.34 -33.40
CA ASP A 17 52.31 -5.52 -32.51
C ASP A 17 51.83 -5.56 -31.06
N ALA A 18 52.32 -6.54 -30.28
CA ALA A 18 51.98 -6.70 -28.87
C ALA A 18 52.25 -5.42 -28.06
N TYR A 19 53.27 -4.65 -28.43
CA TYR A 19 53.57 -3.36 -27.83
C TYR A 19 52.40 -2.36 -27.93
N CYS A 20 51.66 -2.38 -29.04
CA CYS A 20 50.52 -1.48 -29.22
C CYS A 20 49.34 -1.83 -28.29
N VAL A 21 49.15 -3.12 -28.00
CA VAL A 21 48.15 -3.59 -27.02
C VAL A 21 48.59 -3.20 -25.61
N ASP A 22 49.86 -3.43 -25.27
CA ASP A 22 50.44 -3.03 -23.98
C ASP A 22 50.37 -1.53 -23.74
N TRP A 23 50.52 -0.72 -24.80
CA TRP A 23 50.38 0.74 -24.73
C TRP A 23 48.97 1.18 -24.33
N CYS A 24 47.93 0.47 -24.80
CA CYS A 24 46.53 0.71 -24.42
C CYS A 24 46.28 0.23 -22.99
N LYS A 25 46.79 -0.95 -22.62
CA LYS A 25 46.70 -1.51 -21.27
C LYS A 25 47.31 -0.58 -20.22
N ALA A 26 48.52 -0.08 -20.46
CA ALA A 26 49.20 0.84 -19.54
C ALA A 26 48.40 2.13 -19.27
N ARG A 27 47.59 2.59 -20.23
CA ARG A 27 46.73 3.78 -20.03
C ARG A 27 45.47 3.47 -19.25
N CYS A 28 45.00 2.23 -19.27
CA CYS A 28 43.86 1.82 -18.47
C CYS A 28 44.16 1.88 -16.97
N GLU A 29 45.45 1.89 -16.56
CA GLU A 29 45.86 2.17 -15.18
C GLU A 29 45.35 3.54 -14.68
N ALA A 30 45.09 4.51 -15.57
CA ALA A 30 44.53 5.81 -15.22
C ALA A 30 43.07 5.74 -14.72
N LEU A 31 42.39 4.60 -14.87
CA LEU A 31 41.04 4.37 -14.35
C LEU A 31 41.01 4.12 -12.82
N GLY A 32 42.16 3.83 -12.21
CA GLY A 32 42.30 3.62 -10.77
C GLY A 32 43.17 2.39 -10.43
N ALA A 33 43.49 2.23 -9.15
CA ALA A 33 44.30 1.10 -8.66
C ALA A 33 43.71 -0.27 -9.06
N ASP A 34 42.39 -0.39 -8.99
CA ASP A 34 41.66 -1.62 -9.36
C ASP A 34 41.82 -1.99 -10.85
N ALA A 35 42.11 -1.02 -11.73
CA ALA A 35 42.27 -1.28 -13.15
C ALA A 35 43.66 -1.84 -13.51
N LYS A 36 44.66 -1.62 -12.66
CA LYS A 36 46.07 -1.98 -12.94
C LYS A 36 46.25 -3.50 -13.11
N ASP A 37 45.56 -4.28 -12.29
CA ASP A 37 45.65 -5.75 -12.29
C ASP A 37 44.41 -6.44 -12.88
N ALA A 38 43.43 -5.68 -13.38
CA ALA A 38 42.17 -6.20 -13.90
C ALA A 38 42.19 -6.58 -15.39
N TRP A 39 43.26 -6.25 -16.12
CA TRP A 39 43.39 -6.59 -17.54
C TRP A 39 43.61 -8.08 -17.76
N ARG A 40 42.71 -8.73 -18.50
CA ARG A 40 42.73 -10.15 -18.86
C ARG A 40 42.86 -10.28 -20.38
N PRO A 41 43.97 -10.83 -20.90
CA PRO A 41 44.17 -11.00 -22.35
C PRO A 41 43.00 -11.69 -23.06
N GLU A 42 42.43 -12.71 -22.43
CA GLU A 42 41.29 -13.50 -22.96
C GLU A 42 40.00 -12.67 -23.13
N GLU A 43 39.83 -11.58 -22.37
CA GLU A 43 38.63 -10.75 -22.38
C GLU A 43 38.83 -9.41 -23.12
N HIS A 44 40.05 -8.84 -23.11
CA HIS A 44 40.29 -7.45 -23.51
C HIS A 44 41.13 -7.29 -24.78
N ASP A 45 41.99 -8.26 -25.10
CA ASP A 45 42.92 -8.12 -26.23
C ASP A 45 42.18 -8.18 -27.55
N ALA A 46 41.13 -8.99 -27.67
CA ALA A 46 40.35 -9.12 -28.91
C ALA A 46 39.78 -7.77 -29.38
N ALA A 47 39.10 -7.02 -28.49
CA ALA A 47 38.54 -5.71 -28.81
C ALA A 47 39.64 -4.66 -29.07
N THR A 48 40.76 -4.76 -28.37
CA THR A 48 41.90 -3.83 -28.53
C THR A 48 42.64 -4.07 -29.85
N ILE A 49 42.85 -5.34 -30.23
CA ILE A 49 43.44 -5.75 -31.50
C ILE A 49 42.51 -5.37 -32.65
N GLU A 50 41.20 -5.57 -32.53
CA GLU A 50 40.21 -5.13 -33.53
C GLU A 50 40.27 -3.60 -33.72
N PHE A 51 40.33 -2.86 -32.61
CA PHE A 51 40.54 -1.42 -32.64
C PHE A 51 41.87 -1.03 -33.31
N LEU A 52 42.98 -1.75 -33.12
CA LEU A 52 44.29 -1.38 -33.68
C LEU A 52 44.52 -1.84 -35.13
N SER A 53 43.91 -2.96 -35.55
CA SER A 53 44.10 -3.59 -36.88
C SER A 53 43.08 -3.17 -37.94
N GLY A 54 41.84 -2.84 -37.55
CA GLY A 54 40.72 -2.76 -38.48
C GLY A 54 40.61 -1.45 -39.26
N VAL A 55 39.68 -1.40 -40.22
CA VAL A 55 39.13 -0.14 -40.77
C VAL A 55 38.04 0.43 -39.84
N LYS A 56 37.33 -0.46 -39.13
CA LYS A 56 36.43 -0.17 -38.01
C LYS A 56 36.59 -1.31 -37.00
N PRO A 57 36.48 -1.07 -35.69
CA PRO A 57 36.11 0.19 -35.04
C PRO A 57 37.29 1.17 -34.89
N ALA A 58 37.02 2.47 -35.10
CA ALA A 58 38.02 3.54 -34.92
C ALA A 58 38.00 4.13 -33.49
N ARG A 59 37.28 3.47 -32.58
CA ARG A 59 37.07 3.89 -31.19
C ARG A 59 37.12 2.67 -30.28
N LEU A 60 37.68 2.85 -29.09
CA LEU A 60 37.72 1.85 -28.03
C LEU A 60 37.42 2.54 -26.70
N PHE A 61 36.64 1.89 -25.84
CA PHE A 61 36.25 2.39 -24.53
C PHE A 61 36.72 1.40 -23.46
N ALA A 62 37.30 1.91 -22.39
CA ALA A 62 37.69 1.13 -21.22
C ALA A 62 37.10 1.78 -19.95
N TYR A 63 36.39 1.02 -19.13
CA TYR A 63 35.80 1.51 -17.88
C TYR A 63 35.68 0.41 -16.82
N LEU A 64 35.60 0.82 -15.55
CA LEU A 64 35.31 -0.07 -14.42
C LEU A 64 33.80 -0.08 -14.16
N GLU A 65 33.17 -1.21 -14.42
CA GLU A 65 31.73 -1.41 -14.21
C GLU A 65 31.43 -1.81 -12.76
N ARG A 66 30.44 -1.14 -12.17
CA ARG A 66 29.91 -1.47 -10.84
C ARG A 66 28.84 -2.56 -10.92
N PRO A 67 28.75 -3.43 -9.91
CA PRO A 67 27.65 -4.38 -9.80
C PRO A 67 26.28 -3.67 -9.67
N PRO A 68 25.19 -4.33 -10.09
CA PRO A 68 23.84 -3.78 -9.99
C PRO A 68 23.47 -3.54 -8.52
N ALA A 69 22.78 -2.43 -8.23
CA ALA A 69 22.44 -2.04 -6.85
C ALA A 69 21.48 -3.00 -6.12
N THR A 70 20.82 -3.88 -6.87
CA THR A 70 19.95 -4.92 -6.35
C THR A 70 20.29 -6.23 -7.02
N ASP A 71 20.44 -7.27 -6.21
CA ASP A 71 20.54 -8.63 -6.71
C ASP A 71 19.19 -8.99 -7.36
N GLY A 72 19.12 -10.03 -8.20
CA GLY A 72 17.85 -10.52 -8.78
C GLY A 72 16.75 -10.92 -7.78
N ALA A 73 17.02 -10.79 -6.47
CA ALA A 73 16.13 -11.01 -5.34
C ALA A 73 15.76 -9.72 -4.56
N GLY A 74 16.09 -8.53 -5.07
CA GLY A 74 15.67 -7.25 -4.48
C GLY A 74 16.43 -6.80 -3.21
N LYS A 75 17.51 -7.50 -2.82
CA LYS A 75 18.40 -7.06 -1.73
C LYS A 75 19.47 -6.10 -2.24
N ALA A 76 19.81 -5.09 -1.43
CA ALA A 76 20.87 -4.14 -1.74
C ALA A 76 22.21 -4.87 -1.92
N SER A 77 22.86 -4.70 -3.07
CA SER A 77 24.15 -5.34 -3.34
C SER A 77 25.24 -4.74 -2.46
N ASP A 78 26.17 -5.58 -2.01
CA ASP A 78 27.31 -5.16 -1.19
C ASP A 78 28.12 -4.05 -1.88
N ALA A 79 28.22 -2.88 -1.26
CA ALA A 79 28.90 -1.70 -1.81
C ALA A 79 30.40 -1.92 -2.05
N ASN A 80 30.95 -3.03 -1.54
CA ASN A 80 32.35 -3.40 -1.60
C ASN A 80 32.67 -4.52 -2.61
N ALA A 81 31.72 -4.91 -3.47
CA ALA A 81 31.95 -5.92 -4.50
C ALA A 81 32.97 -5.45 -5.57
N PRO A 82 33.82 -6.37 -6.09
CA PRO A 82 34.93 -6.02 -6.96
C PRO A 82 34.45 -5.47 -8.31
N ARG A 83 35.02 -4.33 -8.73
CA ARG A 83 34.71 -3.67 -10.01
C ARG A 83 35.30 -4.46 -11.16
N ARG A 84 34.55 -4.64 -12.25
CA ARG A 84 35.02 -5.36 -13.44
C ARG A 84 35.53 -4.39 -14.50
N LEU A 85 36.73 -4.62 -15.03
CA LEU A 85 37.22 -3.88 -16.19
C LEU A 85 36.52 -4.37 -17.47
N VAL A 86 35.89 -3.45 -18.17
CA VAL A 86 35.25 -3.67 -19.46
C VAL A 86 36.00 -2.89 -20.52
N VAL A 87 36.41 -3.57 -21.59
CA VAL A 87 37.07 -2.98 -22.77
C VAL A 87 36.23 -3.34 -23.98
N THR A 88 35.68 -2.34 -24.67
CA THR A 88 34.71 -2.55 -25.76
C THR A 88 34.83 -1.47 -26.83
N ALA A 89 34.55 -1.84 -28.07
CA ALA A 89 34.44 -0.89 -29.18
C ALA A 89 33.07 -0.18 -29.25
N GLN A 90 32.08 -0.69 -28.51
CA GLN A 90 30.74 -0.14 -28.49
C GLN A 90 30.60 0.94 -27.41
N VAL A 91 29.76 1.94 -27.66
CA VAL A 91 29.43 2.93 -26.64
C VAL A 91 28.74 2.20 -25.47
N PRO A 92 29.16 2.42 -24.21
CA PRO A 92 28.55 1.74 -23.08
C PRO A 92 27.03 1.97 -23.06
N PRO A 93 26.23 0.93 -22.77
CA PRO A 93 24.79 1.08 -22.68
C PRO A 93 24.44 1.99 -21.48
N LYS A 94 23.28 2.67 -21.55
CA LYS A 94 22.80 3.54 -20.46
C LYS A 94 22.65 2.82 -19.11
N THR A 95 22.56 1.50 -19.13
CA THR A 95 22.44 0.64 -17.94
C THR A 95 23.78 0.40 -17.25
N SER A 96 24.92 0.59 -17.93
CA SER A 96 26.24 0.40 -17.34
C SER A 96 26.57 1.52 -16.36
N ARG A 97 27.02 1.15 -15.16
CA ARG A 97 27.41 2.08 -14.09
C ARG A 97 28.92 2.16 -14.00
N TRP A 98 29.48 3.32 -14.30
CA TRP A 98 30.92 3.59 -14.27
C TRP A 98 31.18 5.03 -13.80
N ASP A 99 32.34 5.26 -13.17
CA ASP A 99 32.73 6.58 -12.66
C ASP A 99 33.58 7.36 -13.67
N ARG A 100 34.48 6.63 -14.33
CA ARG A 100 35.44 7.13 -15.30
C ARG A 100 35.54 6.13 -16.45
N MET A 101 35.66 6.66 -17.65
CA MET A 101 35.82 5.90 -18.89
C MET A 101 36.95 6.51 -19.71
N LEU A 102 37.87 5.67 -20.14
CA LEU A 102 38.93 6.04 -21.05
C LEU A 102 38.46 5.74 -22.48
N ALA A 103 38.40 6.78 -23.31
CA ALA A 103 38.04 6.67 -24.72
C ALA A 103 39.29 6.84 -25.59
N PHE A 104 39.58 5.83 -26.41
CA PHE A 104 40.61 5.88 -27.44
C PHE A 104 39.97 6.14 -28.79
N VAL A 105 40.57 7.03 -29.58
CA VAL A 105 40.12 7.38 -30.94
C VAL A 105 41.34 7.41 -31.85
N ARG A 106 41.20 6.87 -33.06
CA ARG A 106 42.25 6.95 -34.09
C ARG A 106 41.68 7.30 -35.46
N ASP A 107 42.57 7.65 -36.38
CA ASP A 107 42.25 7.74 -37.81
C ASP A 107 42.25 6.33 -38.41
N PRO A 108 41.12 5.83 -38.95
CA PRO A 108 41.04 4.48 -39.50
C PRO A 108 41.89 4.28 -40.76
N ASN A 109 42.29 5.36 -41.43
CA ASN A 109 43.05 5.30 -42.68
C ASN A 109 44.57 5.27 -42.46
N LYS A 110 45.05 5.28 -41.21
CA LYS A 110 46.48 5.27 -40.88
C LYS A 110 46.80 4.03 -40.05
N PRO A 111 47.71 3.15 -40.50
CA PRO A 111 48.09 1.97 -39.74
C PRO A 111 48.83 2.39 -38.45
N VAL A 112 48.51 1.72 -37.35
CA VAL A 112 49.09 2.00 -36.03
C VAL A 112 50.25 1.03 -35.80
N HIS A 113 51.44 1.58 -35.57
CA HIS A 113 52.65 0.83 -35.26
C HIS A 113 53.27 1.33 -33.94
N PRO A 114 54.19 0.57 -33.31
CA PRO A 114 54.81 0.96 -32.04
C PRO A 114 55.42 2.36 -32.01
N LEU A 115 56.01 2.81 -33.12
CA LEU A 115 56.62 4.14 -33.23
C LEU A 115 55.61 5.27 -33.49
N THR A 116 54.39 4.94 -33.95
CA THR A 116 53.38 5.93 -34.38
C THR A 116 52.16 5.98 -33.46
N ILE A 117 51.94 4.98 -32.62
CA ILE A 117 50.76 4.87 -31.74
C ILE A 117 50.56 6.09 -30.84
N GLY A 118 51.64 6.62 -30.25
CA GLY A 118 51.59 7.81 -29.39
C GLY A 118 51.11 9.09 -30.09
N ARG A 119 51.18 9.14 -31.43
CA ARG A 119 50.72 10.28 -32.25
C ARG A 119 49.38 10.01 -32.93
N LEU A 120 49.10 8.75 -33.27
CA LEU A 120 47.93 8.36 -34.06
C LEU A 120 46.72 7.95 -33.22
N VAL A 121 46.92 7.56 -31.95
CA VAL A 121 45.85 7.19 -31.03
C VAL A 121 45.70 8.28 -29.97
N HIS A 122 44.55 8.94 -29.96
CA HIS A 122 44.17 9.90 -28.93
C HIS A 122 43.43 9.19 -27.81
N SER A 123 43.88 9.33 -26.56
CA SER A 123 43.21 8.81 -25.38
C SER A 123 42.70 9.96 -24.50
N THR A 124 41.41 9.96 -24.17
CA THR A 124 40.78 10.97 -23.30
C THR A 124 39.96 10.32 -22.19
N MET A 125 39.93 10.95 -21.02
CA MET A 125 39.15 10.49 -19.87
C MET A 125 37.82 11.22 -19.82
N VAL A 126 36.73 10.46 -19.71
CA VAL A 126 35.35 10.95 -19.58
C VAL A 126 34.82 10.51 -18.22
N THR A 127 34.18 11.40 -17.48
CA THR A 127 33.52 11.06 -16.21
C THR A 127 32.08 10.63 -16.44
N ALA A 128 31.46 10.00 -15.44
CA ALA A 128 30.03 9.66 -15.45
C ALA A 128 29.14 10.86 -15.82
N ASP A 129 29.55 12.06 -15.40
CA ASP A 129 29.01 13.31 -15.94
C ASP A 129 29.62 13.64 -17.31
N VAL A 130 29.07 13.01 -18.35
CA VAL A 130 29.52 13.17 -19.73
C VAL A 130 29.31 14.61 -20.22
N ALA A 131 28.18 15.21 -19.87
CA ALA A 131 27.86 16.59 -20.25
C ALA A 131 28.84 17.59 -19.58
N GLY A 132 29.11 17.40 -18.29
CA GLY A 132 30.12 18.16 -17.54
C GLY A 132 31.53 18.00 -18.10
N SER A 133 31.93 16.78 -18.47
CA SER A 133 33.21 16.51 -19.14
C SER A 133 33.32 17.27 -20.47
N LEU A 134 32.28 17.21 -21.31
CA LEU A 134 32.25 17.92 -22.59
C LEU A 134 32.34 19.44 -22.38
N LEU A 135 31.57 19.98 -21.43
CA LEU A 135 31.59 21.39 -21.09
C LEU A 135 32.98 21.84 -20.61
N GLY A 136 33.64 21.02 -19.79
CA GLY A 136 35.00 21.28 -19.30
C GLY A 136 36.03 21.34 -20.43
N VAL A 137 36.03 20.37 -21.34
CA VAL A 137 36.96 20.33 -22.48
C VAL A 137 36.69 21.48 -23.46
N MET A 138 35.41 21.74 -23.77
CA MET A 138 35.04 22.84 -24.66
C MET A 138 35.43 24.20 -24.08
N LYS A 139 35.23 24.42 -22.78
CA LYS A 139 35.58 25.67 -22.09
C LYS A 139 37.10 25.83 -21.91
N GLY A 140 37.80 24.78 -21.51
CA GLY A 140 39.21 24.85 -21.13
C GLY A 140 40.21 24.68 -22.27
N VAL A 141 39.84 23.96 -23.33
CA VAL A 141 40.77 23.61 -24.42
C VAL A 141 40.31 24.19 -25.75
N PHE A 142 39.10 23.86 -26.20
CA PHE A 142 38.68 24.23 -27.55
C PHE A 142 38.34 25.71 -27.69
N THR A 143 37.61 26.31 -26.75
CA THR A 143 37.25 27.75 -26.84
C THR A 143 38.48 28.65 -26.90
N PRO A 144 39.48 28.52 -26.00
CA PRO A 144 40.70 29.35 -26.07
C PRO A 144 41.56 29.06 -27.31
N ALA A 145 41.70 27.79 -27.68
CA ALA A 145 42.49 27.41 -28.86
C ALA A 145 41.89 27.92 -30.17
N LEU A 146 40.57 28.08 -30.24
CA LEU A 146 39.88 28.59 -31.42
C LEU A 146 39.88 30.13 -31.45
N GLN A 147 39.87 30.79 -30.29
CA GLN A 147 39.96 32.25 -30.18
C GLN A 147 41.39 32.76 -30.50
N SER A 148 42.42 32.01 -30.12
CA SER A 148 43.84 32.36 -30.37
C SER A 148 44.32 32.22 -31.83
N LYS A 149 43.49 31.72 -32.76
CA LYS A 149 43.89 31.54 -34.17
C LYS A 149 43.75 32.81 -35.00
N GLU A 150 44.81 33.62 -35.00
CA GLU A 150 44.91 34.86 -35.77
C GLU A 150 45.00 34.66 -37.30
N GLN A 151 45.22 33.43 -37.77
CA GLN A 151 45.43 33.11 -39.20
C GLN A 151 44.13 33.08 -40.03
N TRP A 152 42.96 33.17 -39.40
CA TRP A 152 41.68 33.12 -40.10
C TRP A 152 41.21 34.50 -40.58
N PRO A 153 40.57 34.60 -41.76
CA PRO A 153 39.89 35.81 -42.19
C PRO A 153 38.88 36.29 -41.13
N GLU A 154 38.76 37.61 -40.96
CA GLU A 154 37.92 38.20 -39.90
C GLU A 154 36.44 37.79 -39.99
N SER A 155 35.90 37.62 -41.19
CA SER A 155 34.52 37.16 -41.40
C SER A 155 34.29 35.75 -40.87
N ILE A 156 35.19 34.82 -41.18
CA ILE A 156 35.12 33.41 -40.72
C ILE A 156 35.31 33.33 -39.21
N ARG A 157 36.25 34.12 -38.67
CA ARG A 157 36.49 34.21 -37.22
C ARG A 157 35.23 34.69 -36.50
N ARG A 158 34.53 35.67 -37.04
CA ARG A 158 33.30 36.25 -36.48
C ARG A 158 32.14 35.27 -36.48
N ASP A 159 31.85 34.66 -37.62
CA ASP A 159 30.75 33.70 -37.75
C ASP A 159 30.98 32.47 -36.85
N PHE A 160 32.21 31.97 -36.82
CA PHE A 160 32.57 30.83 -36.01
C PHE A 160 32.57 31.15 -34.51
N ALA A 161 33.04 32.33 -34.09
CA ALA A 161 32.95 32.78 -32.70
C ALA A 161 31.49 32.88 -32.23
N GLY A 162 30.60 33.43 -33.05
CA GLY A 162 29.16 33.45 -32.76
C GLY A 162 28.57 32.04 -32.62
N GLY A 163 28.98 31.10 -33.47
CA GLY A 163 28.58 29.69 -33.40
C GLY A 163 29.07 28.99 -32.12
N ILE A 164 30.33 29.19 -31.72
CA ILE A 164 30.89 28.63 -30.48
C ILE A 164 30.13 29.16 -29.27
N HIS A 165 29.91 30.47 -29.15
CA HIS A 165 29.22 31.03 -27.99
C HIS A 165 27.78 30.53 -27.88
N ARG A 166 27.07 30.35 -29.00
CA ARG A 166 25.74 29.73 -29.01
C ARG A 166 25.78 28.27 -28.55
N TYR A 167 26.74 27.49 -29.03
CA TYR A 167 26.92 26.10 -28.61
C TYR A 167 27.31 25.99 -27.13
N MET A 168 28.21 26.84 -26.65
CA MET A 168 28.61 26.90 -25.25
C MET A 168 27.45 27.30 -24.34
N ALA A 169 26.57 28.20 -24.80
CA ALA A 169 25.36 28.55 -24.07
C ALA A 169 24.43 27.34 -23.91
N GLN A 170 24.09 26.66 -25.01
CA GLN A 170 23.26 25.46 -24.99
C GLN A 170 23.88 24.32 -24.16
N LEU A 171 25.19 24.10 -24.29
CA LEU A 171 25.88 23.04 -23.55
C LEU A 171 25.93 23.35 -22.04
N THR A 172 26.17 24.61 -21.66
CA THR A 172 26.15 25.04 -20.26
C THR A 172 24.76 24.84 -19.66
N GLU A 173 23.73 25.28 -20.39
CA GLU A 173 22.33 25.16 -20.00
C GLU A 173 21.94 23.69 -19.77
N GLN A 174 22.10 22.83 -20.77
CA GLN A 174 21.74 21.41 -20.69
C GLN A 174 22.53 20.67 -19.61
N THR A 175 23.82 20.96 -19.45
CA THR A 175 24.65 20.31 -18.42
C THR A 175 24.17 20.64 -17.01
N HIS A 176 23.80 21.89 -16.76
CA HIS A 176 23.32 22.32 -15.45
C HIS A 176 21.87 21.91 -15.22
N GLU A 177 21.03 21.92 -16.25
CA GLU A 177 19.64 21.44 -16.20
C GLU A 177 19.58 19.95 -15.80
N LEU A 178 20.48 19.12 -16.33
CA LEU A 178 20.62 17.72 -15.91
C LEU A 178 21.02 17.55 -14.44
N ARG A 179 21.67 18.55 -13.84
CA ARG A 179 21.99 18.61 -12.41
C ARG A 179 20.88 19.30 -11.60
N GLY A 180 19.80 19.72 -12.25
CA GLY A 180 18.68 20.42 -11.64
C GLY A 180 18.95 21.86 -11.26
N GLN A 181 19.92 22.50 -11.91
CA GLN A 181 20.32 23.89 -11.67
C GLN A 181 20.25 24.70 -12.96
N THR A 182 19.91 25.96 -12.85
CA THR A 182 19.91 26.94 -13.94
C THR A 182 21.24 27.66 -13.91
N LYS A 183 22.00 27.60 -15.01
CA LYS A 183 23.25 28.36 -15.16
C LYS A 183 23.31 29.13 -16.47
N LEU A 184 23.52 30.44 -16.36
CA LEU A 184 23.69 31.32 -17.51
C LEU A 184 25.13 31.25 -18.02
N TYR A 185 25.27 31.05 -19.32
CA TYR A 185 26.58 31.12 -19.96
C TYR A 185 27.03 32.58 -20.10
N VAL A 186 28.17 32.91 -19.51
CA VAL A 186 28.82 34.21 -19.68
C VAL A 186 30.01 34.07 -20.64
N PRO A 187 29.96 34.69 -21.83
CA PRO A 187 31.09 34.71 -22.75
C PRO A 187 32.32 35.36 -22.11
N GLN A 188 33.51 34.80 -22.33
CA GLN A 188 34.75 35.52 -22.00
C GLN A 188 34.90 36.71 -22.95
N ILE A 189 35.11 37.89 -22.39
CA ILE A 189 35.33 39.12 -23.15
C ILE A 189 36.76 39.58 -22.86
N GLU A 190 37.61 39.60 -23.89
CA GLU A 190 39.02 39.98 -23.78
C GLU A 190 39.16 41.48 -23.50
N GLY A 191 39.95 41.86 -22.49
CA GLY A 191 40.19 43.27 -22.12
C GLY A 191 39.19 43.86 -21.10
N HIS A 192 38.31 43.04 -20.53
CA HIS A 192 37.25 43.48 -19.60
C HIS A 192 37.49 43.10 -18.13
N GLU A 193 38.70 42.65 -17.79
CA GLU A 193 39.12 42.39 -16.40
C GLU A 193 39.19 43.73 -15.65
N GLY A 194 38.28 43.96 -14.68
CA GLY A 194 38.23 45.17 -13.87
C GLY A 194 37.09 46.17 -14.20
N LEU A 195 36.33 45.98 -15.28
CA LEU A 195 35.18 46.84 -15.61
C LEU A 195 33.99 46.72 -14.65
N ALA A 196 33.96 45.71 -13.79
CA ALA A 196 32.99 45.64 -12.70
C ALA A 196 33.42 46.48 -11.49
N ASP A 197 34.74 46.68 -11.31
CA ASP A 197 35.34 47.24 -10.10
C ASP A 197 35.67 48.74 -10.23
N ASP A 198 35.86 49.24 -11.46
CA ASP A 198 36.15 50.65 -11.75
C ASP A 198 34.95 51.35 -12.45
N PRO A 199 34.30 52.34 -11.81
CA PRO A 199 33.24 53.15 -12.42
C PRO A 199 33.72 53.98 -13.62
N ASP A 200 34.99 54.40 -13.64
CA ASP A 200 35.58 55.37 -14.58
C ASP A 200 36.40 54.71 -15.71
N ALA A 201 36.45 53.38 -15.75
CA ALA A 201 37.14 52.63 -16.79
C ALA A 201 36.54 52.89 -18.19
N GLU A 202 37.41 53.02 -19.20
CA GLU A 202 37.00 53.28 -20.58
C GLU A 202 36.20 52.09 -21.14
N ILE A 203 34.92 52.31 -21.44
CA ILE A 203 33.98 51.25 -21.84
C ILE A 203 34.15 50.92 -23.33
N PRO A 204 34.55 49.70 -23.71
CA PRO A 204 34.71 49.33 -25.12
C PRO A 204 33.33 49.24 -25.79
N THR A 205 33.05 50.15 -26.73
CA THR A 205 31.77 50.22 -27.46
C THR A 205 31.92 49.87 -28.95
N SER A 206 32.75 48.87 -29.26
CA SER A 206 32.85 48.39 -30.64
C SER A 206 31.50 47.78 -31.07
N LYS A 207 31.05 48.12 -32.29
CA LYS A 207 29.74 47.69 -32.81
C LYS A 207 29.57 46.17 -32.81
N ASP A 208 30.64 45.44 -33.16
CA ASP A 208 30.63 43.98 -33.19
C ASP A 208 30.54 43.35 -31.79
N LEU A 209 31.19 43.96 -30.78
CA LEU A 209 31.08 43.52 -29.38
C LEU A 209 29.66 43.73 -28.87
N VAL A 210 29.09 44.92 -29.07
CA VAL A 210 27.73 45.25 -28.63
C VAL A 210 26.73 44.24 -29.20
N GLN A 211 26.76 43.95 -30.51
CA GLN A 211 25.84 43.00 -31.14
C GLN A 211 25.95 41.58 -30.55
N ARG A 212 27.16 41.13 -30.19
CA ARG A 212 27.39 39.82 -29.56
C ARG A 212 26.84 39.79 -28.13
N LEU A 213 27.04 40.86 -27.35
CA LEU A 213 26.51 40.98 -26.00
C LEU A 213 24.99 41.10 -25.99
N GLU A 214 24.39 41.84 -26.94
CA GLU A 214 22.94 41.89 -27.12
C GLU A 214 22.35 40.51 -27.37
N SER A 215 22.97 39.73 -28.27
CA SER A 215 22.56 38.35 -28.54
C SER A 215 22.63 37.46 -27.29
N THR A 216 23.61 37.71 -26.42
CA THR A 216 23.80 36.97 -25.16
C THR A 216 22.72 37.35 -24.14
N VAL A 217 22.45 38.65 -23.97
CA VAL A 217 21.38 39.14 -23.08
C VAL A 217 20.01 38.66 -23.53
N ILE A 218 19.70 38.69 -24.83
CA ILE A 218 18.43 38.13 -25.36
C ILE A 218 18.27 36.65 -24.96
N HIS A 219 19.36 35.88 -25.05
CA HIS A 219 19.33 34.48 -24.64
C HIS A 219 19.13 34.33 -23.13
N TRP A 220 19.81 35.13 -22.29
CA TRP A 220 19.57 35.15 -20.85
C TRP A 220 18.14 35.52 -20.50
N THR A 221 17.59 36.58 -21.11
CA THR A 221 16.20 37.01 -20.89
C THR A 221 15.22 35.89 -21.21
N ARG A 222 15.43 35.17 -22.32
CA ARG A 222 14.58 34.01 -22.65
C ARG A 222 14.70 32.91 -21.59
N LYS A 223 15.92 32.57 -21.16
CA LYS A 223 16.12 31.49 -20.19
C LYS A 223 15.59 31.82 -18.81
N ILE A 224 15.82 33.04 -18.31
CA ILE A 224 15.28 33.49 -17.03
C ILE A 224 13.76 33.46 -17.08
N ARG A 225 13.16 33.92 -18.18
CA ARG A 225 11.71 33.87 -18.37
C ARG A 225 11.21 32.43 -18.33
N GLU A 226 11.85 31.52 -19.06
CA GLU A 226 11.51 30.08 -19.02
C GLU A 226 11.57 29.50 -17.60
N VAL A 227 12.53 29.90 -16.75
CA VAL A 227 12.68 29.35 -15.38
C VAL A 227 11.71 29.99 -14.39
N VAL A 228 11.47 31.29 -14.52
CA VAL A 228 10.43 32.01 -13.77
C VAL A 228 9.05 31.44 -14.11
N ASP A 229 8.78 31.28 -15.41
CA ASP A 229 7.52 30.76 -15.96
C ASP A 229 7.43 29.23 -15.89
N ALA A 230 8.53 28.51 -15.60
CA ALA A 230 8.55 27.06 -15.37
C ALA A 230 7.78 26.76 -14.08
N ASN A 231 6.46 26.81 -14.28
CA ASN A 231 5.32 26.48 -13.48
C ASN A 231 5.52 26.41 -11.97
N ASN A 232 4.72 27.23 -11.27
CA ASN A 232 4.14 26.95 -9.95
C ASN A 232 3.24 25.68 -9.94
N GLN A 233 3.39 24.75 -10.89
CA GLN A 233 2.69 23.48 -10.89
C GLN A 233 3.33 22.64 -9.80
N SER A 234 2.68 22.70 -8.64
CA SER A 234 2.86 21.77 -7.55
C SER A 234 3.00 20.33 -8.09
N PRO A 235 3.86 19.48 -7.51
CA PRO A 235 4.05 18.11 -7.97
C PRO A 235 2.70 17.38 -8.10
N ASP A 236 2.67 16.34 -8.96
CA ASP A 236 1.47 15.53 -9.18
C ASP A 236 0.74 15.26 -7.87
N GLU A 237 -0.57 15.47 -7.86
CA GLU A 237 -1.39 15.39 -6.65
C GLU A 237 -1.36 13.97 -6.03
N SER A 238 -0.98 12.96 -6.82
CA SER A 238 -0.76 11.60 -6.34
C SER A 238 0.49 11.46 -5.44
N LEU A 239 1.42 12.40 -5.53
CA LEU A 239 2.63 12.44 -4.72
C LEU A 239 2.31 13.03 -3.34
N GLY A 240 2.79 12.39 -2.28
CA GLY A 240 2.57 12.84 -0.90
C GLY A 240 3.18 14.22 -0.59
N PRO A 241 2.92 14.78 0.61
CA PRO A 241 3.34 16.14 0.98
C PRO A 241 4.86 16.34 0.97
N LEU A 242 5.66 15.28 1.18
CA LEU A 242 7.13 15.34 1.08
C LEU A 242 7.61 15.75 -0.32
N ALA A 243 6.89 15.37 -1.38
CA ALA A 243 7.24 15.77 -2.74
C ALA A 243 7.08 17.28 -2.94
N GLU A 244 6.08 17.89 -2.29
CA GLU A 244 5.88 19.34 -2.31
C GLU A 244 6.98 20.07 -1.55
N ILE A 245 7.40 19.55 -0.39
CA ILE A 245 8.53 20.10 0.37
C ILE A 245 9.82 20.05 -0.48
N ALA A 246 10.10 18.91 -1.11
CA ALA A 246 11.27 18.74 -1.97
C ALA A 246 11.24 19.65 -3.21
N PHE A 247 10.06 19.84 -3.81
CA PHE A 247 9.87 20.76 -4.93
C PHE A 247 10.24 22.20 -4.53
N TRP A 248 9.68 22.71 -3.44
CA TRP A 248 9.93 24.09 -3.00
C TRP A 248 11.37 24.29 -2.54
N ARG A 249 12.00 23.30 -1.90
CA ARG A 249 13.43 23.31 -1.58
C ARG A 249 14.27 23.47 -2.84
N ARG A 250 14.05 22.61 -3.84
CA ARG A 250 14.81 22.65 -5.11
C ARG A 250 14.57 23.96 -5.88
N ARG A 251 13.33 24.45 -5.93
CA ARG A 251 13.01 25.73 -6.58
C ARG A 251 13.64 26.91 -5.85
N GLY A 252 13.65 26.90 -4.52
CA GLY A 252 14.32 27.91 -3.70
C GLY A 252 15.83 27.95 -3.96
N GLU A 253 16.49 26.78 -3.98
CA GLU A 253 17.92 26.66 -4.30
C GLU A 253 18.24 27.14 -5.73
N ASP A 254 17.44 26.74 -6.72
CA ASP A 254 17.66 27.11 -8.12
C ASP A 254 17.47 28.61 -8.36
N MET A 255 16.36 29.19 -7.86
CA MET A 255 16.07 30.61 -8.00
C MET A 255 17.05 31.49 -7.23
N SER A 256 17.50 31.07 -6.05
CA SER A 256 18.55 31.78 -5.30
C SER A 256 19.88 31.73 -6.06
N GLY A 257 20.24 30.56 -6.62
CA GLY A 257 21.43 30.43 -7.46
C GLY A 257 21.36 31.25 -8.75
N LEU A 258 20.17 31.45 -9.32
CA LEU A 258 19.95 32.34 -10.46
C LEU A 258 20.07 33.82 -10.05
N SER A 259 19.50 34.21 -8.91
CA SER A 259 19.63 35.55 -8.34
C SER A 259 21.10 35.92 -8.07
N ASP A 260 21.89 35.01 -7.49
CA ASP A 260 23.32 35.21 -7.27
C ASP A 260 24.09 35.40 -8.57
N GLN A 261 23.73 34.66 -9.64
CA GLN A 261 24.33 34.80 -10.96
C GLN A 261 24.07 36.17 -11.60
N LEU A 262 22.88 36.74 -11.39
CA LEU A 262 22.56 38.08 -11.88
C LEU A 262 23.41 39.17 -11.22
N ARG A 263 23.98 38.88 -10.04
CA ARG A 263 24.90 39.75 -9.31
C ARG A 263 26.38 39.44 -9.60
N ASP A 264 26.68 38.43 -10.43
CA ASP A 264 28.06 38.10 -10.81
C ASP A 264 28.71 39.33 -11.48
N PRO A 265 29.87 39.81 -10.99
CA PRO A 265 30.60 40.93 -11.59
C PRO A 265 30.78 40.82 -13.10
N LYS A 266 30.96 39.60 -13.62
CA LYS A 266 31.11 39.37 -15.07
C LYS A 266 29.83 39.64 -15.84
N LEU A 267 28.69 39.29 -15.27
CA LEU A 267 27.38 39.56 -15.87
C LEU A 267 27.06 41.05 -15.79
N VAL A 268 27.31 41.67 -14.64
CA VAL A 268 27.13 43.12 -14.44
C VAL A 268 27.98 43.92 -15.42
N ALA A 269 29.23 43.51 -15.67
CA ALA A 269 30.09 44.15 -16.67
C ALA A 269 29.49 44.10 -18.09
N VAL A 270 28.83 42.99 -18.47
CA VAL A 270 28.13 42.89 -19.77
C VAL A 270 26.99 43.89 -19.86
N VAL A 271 26.21 44.04 -18.78
CA VAL A 271 25.11 45.01 -18.70
C VAL A 271 25.64 46.43 -18.81
N ARG A 272 26.70 46.79 -18.08
CA ARG A 272 27.33 48.14 -18.13
C ARG A 272 27.79 48.52 -19.55
N VAL A 273 28.38 47.58 -20.29
CA VAL A 273 28.80 47.83 -21.69
C VAL A 273 27.59 48.12 -22.58
N LEU A 274 26.50 47.37 -22.42
CA LEU A 274 25.27 47.55 -23.19
C LEU A 274 24.51 48.83 -22.83
N GLU A 275 24.56 49.26 -21.56
CA GLU A 275 24.03 50.55 -21.10
C GLU A 275 24.78 51.72 -21.73
N ALA A 276 26.12 51.68 -21.72
CA ALA A 276 26.95 52.70 -22.36
C ALA A 276 26.70 52.77 -23.88
N ALA A 277 26.43 51.62 -24.51
CA ALA A 277 26.04 51.52 -25.91
C ALA A 277 24.56 51.87 -26.19
N LYS A 278 23.77 52.20 -25.16
CA LYS A 278 22.32 52.50 -25.23
C LYS A 278 21.50 51.39 -25.89
N SER A 279 21.80 50.13 -25.58
CA SER A 279 21.06 48.98 -26.10
C SER A 279 19.61 48.96 -25.59
N THR A 280 18.68 48.59 -26.46
CA THR A 280 17.25 48.50 -26.13
C THR A 280 16.89 47.26 -25.29
N TYR A 281 17.77 46.26 -25.22
CA TYR A 281 17.51 44.98 -24.54
C TYR A 281 17.79 45.00 -23.03
N VAL A 282 18.54 45.99 -22.54
CA VAL A 282 18.95 46.05 -21.13
C VAL A 282 17.74 46.19 -20.20
N ASN A 283 16.81 47.10 -20.51
CA ASN A 283 15.65 47.35 -19.64
C ASN A 283 14.80 46.09 -19.41
N ALA A 284 14.53 45.32 -20.47
CA ALA A 284 13.76 44.08 -20.37
C ALA A 284 14.51 43.00 -19.56
N PHE A 285 15.84 43.00 -19.60
CA PHE A 285 16.66 42.09 -18.81
C PHE A 285 16.68 42.48 -17.33
N THR A 286 16.85 43.77 -17.02
CA THR A 286 16.88 44.26 -15.63
C THR A 286 15.52 44.09 -14.94
N GLU A 287 14.42 44.41 -15.62
CA GLU A 287 13.06 44.18 -15.10
C GLU A 287 12.81 42.70 -14.78
N LEU A 288 13.27 41.80 -15.65
CA LEU A 288 13.13 40.36 -15.42
C LEU A 288 14.06 39.86 -14.30
N GLY A 289 15.22 40.48 -14.11
CA GLY A 289 16.10 40.23 -12.97
C GLY A 289 15.44 40.57 -11.64
N ASP A 290 14.72 41.70 -11.58
CA ASP A 290 13.94 42.09 -10.39
C ASP A 290 12.81 41.10 -10.09
N VAL A 291 12.15 40.58 -11.14
CA VAL A 291 11.14 39.51 -10.98
C VAL A 291 11.78 38.24 -10.44
N ALA A 292 12.91 37.80 -11.02
CA ALA A 292 13.62 36.61 -10.57
C ALA A 292 14.09 36.73 -9.10
N GLN A 293 14.52 37.91 -8.67
CA GLN A 293 14.87 38.20 -7.28
C GLN A 293 13.68 38.00 -6.33
N LYS A 294 12.51 38.56 -6.67
CA LYS A 294 11.29 38.41 -5.85
C LYS A 294 10.82 36.96 -5.78
N GLU A 295 10.89 36.25 -6.90
CA GLU A 295 10.54 34.82 -6.95
C GLU A 295 11.53 33.95 -6.15
N ALA A 296 12.82 34.30 -6.13
CA ALA A 296 13.81 33.63 -5.29
C ALA A 296 13.49 33.81 -3.79
N GLU A 297 13.17 35.03 -3.38
CA GLU A 297 12.74 35.34 -2.01
C GLU A 297 11.47 34.56 -1.64
N ALA A 298 10.46 34.56 -2.52
CA ALA A 298 9.22 33.84 -2.32
C ALA A 298 9.42 32.32 -2.22
N ALA A 299 10.20 31.72 -3.13
CA ALA A 299 10.47 30.28 -3.14
C ALA A 299 11.29 29.85 -1.91
N SER A 300 12.27 30.66 -1.49
CA SER A 300 13.05 30.39 -0.29
C SER A 300 12.20 30.50 0.99
N ASP A 301 11.29 31.48 1.08
CA ASP A 301 10.37 31.61 2.21
C ASP A 301 9.41 30.41 2.27
N ASN A 302 8.85 30.00 1.13
CA ASN A 302 8.02 28.81 1.01
C ASN A 302 8.75 27.55 1.49
N ALA A 303 9.98 27.33 1.02
CA ALA A 303 10.79 26.18 1.43
C ALA A 303 11.04 26.16 2.94
N LYS A 304 11.31 27.34 3.54
CA LYS A 304 11.53 27.49 4.98
C LYS A 304 10.29 27.20 5.81
N PHE A 305 9.11 27.67 5.39
CA PHE A 305 7.87 27.37 6.10
C PHE A 305 7.47 25.89 5.95
N LEU A 306 7.65 25.33 4.76
CA LEU A 306 7.33 23.93 4.47
C LEU A 306 8.27 22.94 5.16
N SER A 307 9.52 23.31 5.47
CA SER A 307 10.41 22.42 6.22
C SER A 307 9.88 22.08 7.62
N ALA A 308 8.98 22.89 8.19
CA ALA A 308 8.29 22.56 9.44
C ALA A 308 7.36 21.34 9.32
N LEU A 309 6.98 20.95 8.11
CA LEU A 309 6.17 19.76 7.83
C LEU A 309 7.01 18.51 7.56
N GLU A 310 8.34 18.62 7.42
CA GLU A 310 9.19 17.51 7.00
C GLU A 310 9.11 16.32 7.96
N GLU A 311 9.48 16.52 9.24
CA GLU A 311 9.43 15.47 10.26
C GLU A 311 8.01 14.88 10.46
N PRO A 312 6.93 15.68 10.60
CA PRO A 312 5.57 15.14 10.68
C PRO A 312 5.14 14.34 9.45
N CYS A 313 5.55 14.76 8.25
CA CYS A 313 5.21 14.06 7.01
C CYS A 313 6.08 12.81 6.79
N GLU A 314 7.33 12.79 7.25
CA GLU A 314 8.17 11.58 7.30
C GLU A 314 7.58 10.54 8.25
N ALA A 315 7.11 10.98 9.43
CA ALA A 315 6.41 10.11 10.36
C ALA A 315 5.13 9.52 9.74
N LEU A 316 4.32 10.34 9.04
CA LEU A 316 3.16 9.85 8.30
C LEU A 316 3.58 8.88 7.19
N ALA A 317 4.66 9.18 6.46
CA ALA A 317 5.13 8.33 5.37
C ALA A 317 5.64 6.96 5.84
N ALA A 318 6.08 6.83 7.08
CA ALA A 318 6.50 5.57 7.69
C ALA A 318 5.40 4.88 8.53
N ALA A 319 4.23 5.51 8.68
CA ALA A 319 3.18 5.05 9.56
C ALA A 319 2.41 3.85 8.99
N LYS A 320 1.96 2.97 9.90
CA LYS A 320 0.93 1.97 9.63
C LYS A 320 -0.46 2.58 9.79
N ALA A 321 -1.48 1.94 9.22
CA ALA A 321 -2.89 2.38 9.28
C ALA A 321 -3.34 2.76 10.71
N ALA A 322 -2.94 1.98 11.72
CA ALA A 322 -3.26 2.21 13.13
C ALA A 322 -2.73 3.55 13.69
N ASP A 323 -1.59 4.02 13.20
CA ASP A 323 -0.92 5.21 13.73
C ASP A 323 -1.33 6.50 12.98
N VAL A 324 -1.81 6.37 11.74
CA VAL A 324 -2.12 7.52 10.85
C VAL A 324 -3.07 8.51 11.53
N ALA A 325 -4.14 8.03 12.18
CA ALA A 325 -5.15 8.90 12.79
C ALA A 325 -4.55 9.86 13.83
N ALA A 326 -3.56 9.42 14.61
CA ALA A 326 -2.92 10.22 15.65
C ALA A 326 -1.95 11.27 15.09
N LEU A 327 -1.40 11.05 13.89
CA LEU A 327 -0.43 11.93 13.24
C LEU A 327 -1.08 13.10 12.50
N LEU A 328 -2.37 13.02 12.19
CA LEU A 328 -3.05 14.07 11.40
C LEU A 328 -3.22 15.40 12.15
N PRO A 329 -3.69 15.45 13.41
CA PRO A 329 -3.84 16.71 14.13
C PRO A 329 -2.58 17.60 14.16
N PRO A 330 -1.36 17.10 14.49
CA PRO A 330 -0.16 17.93 14.48
C PRO A 330 0.22 18.40 13.07
N ILE A 331 0.04 17.59 12.03
CA ILE A 331 0.27 17.99 10.63
C ILE A 331 -0.63 19.18 10.26
N LEU A 332 -1.93 19.08 10.52
CA LEU A 332 -2.87 20.17 10.22
C LEU A 332 -2.60 21.43 11.05
N MET A 333 -2.11 21.29 12.28
CA MET A 333 -1.69 22.44 13.08
C MET A 333 -0.51 23.17 12.42
N THR A 334 0.47 22.43 11.89
CA THR A 334 1.59 23.02 11.14
C THR A 334 1.11 23.67 9.85
N VAL A 335 0.21 23.04 9.08
CA VAL A 335 -0.42 23.66 7.90
C VAL A 335 -1.13 24.98 8.27
N ARG A 336 -1.84 25.01 9.40
CA ARG A 336 -2.47 26.22 9.92
C ARG A 336 -1.45 27.29 10.33
N MET A 337 -0.31 26.90 10.90
CA MET A 337 0.77 27.84 11.21
C MET A 337 1.32 28.48 9.94
N ILE A 338 1.56 27.68 8.90
CA ILE A 338 2.02 28.15 7.59
C ILE A 338 0.98 29.11 6.99
N TRP A 339 -0.31 28.77 6.97
CA TRP A 339 -1.39 29.65 6.48
C TRP A 339 -1.40 31.03 7.15
N ASN A 340 -1.10 31.07 8.45
CA ASN A 340 -1.20 32.31 9.23
C ASN A 340 0.06 33.20 9.16
N HIS A 341 1.21 32.61 8.83
CA HIS A 341 2.51 33.29 8.98
C HIS A 341 3.34 33.34 7.69
N ALA A 342 3.12 32.44 6.74
CA ALA A 342 3.82 32.48 5.47
C ALA A 342 3.33 33.64 4.61
N SER A 343 4.27 34.36 4.00
CA SER A 343 3.95 35.52 3.16
C SER A 343 3.56 35.10 1.74
N HIS A 344 4.19 34.04 1.23
CA HIS A 344 4.06 33.63 -0.16
C HIS A 344 3.31 32.29 -0.34
N TYR A 345 3.43 31.35 0.60
CA TYR A 345 2.78 30.04 0.49
C TYR A 345 1.31 30.05 0.88
N ALA A 346 0.88 31.04 1.68
CA ALA A 346 -0.48 31.13 2.25
C ALA A 346 -1.53 31.56 1.22
N THR A 347 -1.55 30.90 0.05
CA THR A 347 -2.55 31.09 -1.00
C THR A 347 -3.54 29.91 -1.02
N PRO A 348 -4.80 30.16 -1.41
CA PRO A 348 -5.81 29.11 -1.50
C PRO A 348 -5.38 27.92 -2.37
N GLU A 349 -4.71 28.19 -3.50
CA GLU A 349 -4.31 27.19 -4.48
C GLU A 349 -3.25 26.24 -3.93
N LEU A 350 -2.18 26.78 -3.33
CA LEU A 350 -1.09 25.99 -2.76
C LEU A 350 -1.55 25.19 -1.53
N THR A 351 -2.31 25.84 -0.65
CA THR A 351 -2.82 25.19 0.56
C THR A 351 -3.80 24.07 0.22
N TYR A 352 -4.69 24.29 -0.75
CA TYR A 352 -5.59 23.24 -1.26
C TYR A 352 -4.80 22.08 -1.88
N GLY A 353 -3.78 22.37 -2.69
CA GLY A 353 -2.89 21.38 -3.28
C GLY A 353 -2.16 20.53 -2.24
N LEU A 354 -1.68 21.14 -1.15
CA LEU A 354 -1.03 20.43 -0.04
C LEU A 354 -2.01 19.52 0.71
N LEU A 355 -3.22 20.01 0.99
CA LEU A 355 -4.26 19.22 1.67
C LEU A 355 -4.65 17.98 0.83
N ARG A 356 -4.69 18.11 -0.50
CA ARG A 356 -4.90 16.95 -1.39
C ARG A 356 -3.76 15.94 -1.29
N LYS A 357 -2.51 16.38 -1.26
CA LYS A 357 -1.35 15.48 -1.09
C LYS A 357 -1.35 14.77 0.27
N ILE A 358 -1.76 15.46 1.34
CA ILE A 358 -1.92 14.82 2.65
C ILE A 358 -3.02 13.74 2.57
N SER A 359 -4.14 14.05 1.92
CA SER A 359 -5.22 13.05 1.70
C SER A 359 -4.74 11.86 0.87
N ALA A 360 -3.96 12.08 -0.18
CA ALA A 360 -3.37 11.02 -1.00
C ALA A 360 -2.40 10.16 -0.18
N GLU A 361 -1.59 10.77 0.68
CA GLU A 361 -0.66 10.05 1.54
C GLU A 361 -1.39 9.15 2.55
N VAL A 362 -2.49 9.62 3.16
CA VAL A 362 -3.35 8.80 4.03
C VAL A 362 -3.86 7.57 3.28
N ILE A 363 -4.36 7.75 2.06
CA ILE A 363 -4.85 6.66 1.21
C ILE A 363 -3.71 5.68 0.87
N ASN A 364 -2.55 6.20 0.49
CA ASN A 364 -1.40 5.37 0.12
C ASN A 364 -0.88 4.53 1.30
N ARG A 365 -0.82 5.11 2.51
CA ARG A 365 -0.39 4.37 3.72
C ARG A 365 -1.40 3.32 4.13
N CYS A 366 -2.66 3.73 4.31
CA CYS A 366 -3.70 2.80 4.75
C CYS A 366 -3.97 1.71 3.70
N GLY A 367 -4.02 2.07 2.41
CA GLY A 367 -4.24 1.13 1.32
C GLY A 367 -3.08 0.16 1.10
N GLY A 368 -1.84 0.55 1.41
CA GLY A 368 -0.66 -0.32 1.33
C GLY A 368 -0.63 -1.40 2.42
N ASP A 369 -1.26 -1.15 3.57
CA ASP A 369 -1.34 -2.11 4.69
C ASP A 369 -2.46 -3.14 4.53
N VAL A 370 -3.44 -2.89 3.65
CA VAL A 370 -4.57 -3.83 3.44
C VAL A 370 -4.10 -5.05 2.66
N ALA A 371 -4.04 -6.20 3.33
CA ALA A 371 -3.71 -7.49 2.75
C ALA A 371 -4.90 -8.07 1.95
N VAL A 372 -5.13 -7.55 0.74
CA VAL A 372 -6.26 -7.97 -0.13
C VAL A 372 -6.27 -9.48 -0.38
N GLN A 373 -5.10 -10.11 -0.56
CA GLN A 373 -5.03 -11.56 -0.81
C GLN A 373 -5.51 -12.35 0.40
N ASP A 374 -5.09 -11.99 1.61
CA ASP A 374 -5.54 -12.63 2.85
C ASP A 374 -7.08 -12.52 3.01
N ILE A 375 -7.68 -11.39 2.61
CA ILE A 375 -9.13 -11.20 2.58
C ILE A 375 -9.81 -12.16 1.59
N LEU A 376 -9.27 -12.29 0.37
CA LEU A 376 -9.82 -13.18 -0.66
C LEU A 376 -9.61 -14.66 -0.34
N ASP A 377 -8.54 -14.99 0.39
CA ASP A 377 -8.21 -16.37 0.78
C ASP A 377 -8.85 -16.77 2.13
N GLY A 378 -9.48 -15.83 2.84
CA GLY A 378 -10.10 -16.08 4.13
C GLY A 378 -9.10 -16.33 5.26
N THR A 379 -7.85 -15.88 5.11
CA THR A 379 -6.78 -16.06 6.10
C THR A 379 -6.55 -14.79 6.91
N ASN A 380 -6.12 -14.92 8.17
CA ASN A 380 -5.81 -13.77 9.05
C ASN A 380 -6.93 -12.71 9.12
N LEU A 381 -8.19 -13.12 9.01
CA LEU A 381 -9.34 -12.19 8.87
C LEU A 381 -9.44 -11.20 10.03
N GLY A 382 -9.08 -11.60 11.25
CA GLY A 382 -9.05 -10.70 12.40
C GLY A 382 -8.11 -9.50 12.21
N ASP A 383 -6.90 -9.75 11.69
CA ASP A 383 -5.92 -8.70 11.41
C ASP A 383 -6.36 -7.85 10.21
N CYS A 384 -6.90 -8.47 9.16
CA CYS A 384 -7.43 -7.76 8.00
C CYS A 384 -8.57 -6.82 8.38
N GLN A 385 -9.54 -7.29 9.17
CA GLN A 385 -10.62 -6.47 9.69
C GLN A 385 -10.09 -5.34 10.58
N GLN A 386 -9.06 -5.59 11.40
CA GLN A 386 -8.48 -4.53 12.23
C GLN A 386 -7.83 -3.44 11.37
N THR A 387 -7.00 -3.80 10.40
CA THR A 387 -6.39 -2.86 9.46
C THR A 387 -7.44 -2.05 8.68
N LEU A 388 -8.55 -2.68 8.26
CA LEU A 388 -9.66 -1.98 7.60
C LEU A 388 -10.36 -0.99 8.55
N ARG A 389 -10.58 -1.35 9.82
CA ARG A 389 -11.15 -0.42 10.83
C ARG A 389 -10.23 0.77 11.06
N ASP A 390 -8.93 0.52 11.18
CA ASP A 390 -7.92 1.57 11.38
C ASP A 390 -7.84 2.50 10.16
N SER A 391 -7.93 1.95 8.95
CA SER A 391 -7.99 2.70 7.68
C SER A 391 -9.22 3.60 7.58
N ILE A 392 -10.39 3.09 7.98
CA ILE A 392 -11.63 3.88 8.07
C ILE A 392 -11.47 5.00 9.09
N ALA A 393 -10.94 4.69 10.27
CA ALA A 393 -10.72 5.66 11.35
C ALA A 393 -9.72 6.75 10.91
N ALA A 394 -8.67 6.42 10.16
CA ALA A 394 -7.72 7.38 9.60
C ALA A 394 -8.41 8.36 8.63
N GLY A 395 -9.26 7.87 7.72
CA GLY A 395 -10.02 8.71 6.81
C GLY A 395 -11.01 9.64 7.52
N GLU A 396 -11.68 9.15 8.56
CA GLU A 396 -12.56 9.96 9.41
C GLU A 396 -11.79 11.00 10.24
N ALA A 397 -10.63 10.62 10.78
CA ALA A 397 -9.74 11.50 11.53
C ALA A 397 -9.17 12.63 10.66
N TRP A 398 -8.86 12.36 9.38
CA TRP A 398 -8.46 13.39 8.41
C TRP A 398 -9.55 14.44 8.23
N LYS A 399 -10.79 14.02 7.97
CA LYS A 399 -11.93 14.93 7.82
C LYS A 399 -12.17 15.73 9.10
N ALA A 400 -12.16 15.08 10.25
CA ALA A 400 -12.34 15.74 11.55
C ALA A 400 -11.23 16.78 11.83
N SER A 401 -9.97 16.42 11.55
CA SER A 401 -8.82 17.31 11.71
C SER A 401 -8.89 18.53 10.79
N TYR A 402 -9.27 18.32 9.53
CA TYR A 402 -9.52 19.42 8.59
C TYR A 402 -10.63 20.35 9.09
N VAL A 403 -11.80 19.81 9.47
CA VAL A 403 -12.95 20.63 9.90
C VAL A 403 -12.62 21.45 11.15
N SER A 404 -11.92 20.85 12.11
CA SER A 404 -11.43 21.53 13.31
C SER A 404 -10.47 22.68 12.93
N THR A 405 -9.54 22.41 12.02
CA THR A 405 -8.54 23.38 11.56
C THR A 405 -9.17 24.53 10.78
N LYS A 406 -10.07 24.23 9.83
CA LYS A 406 -10.88 25.22 9.08
C LYS A 406 -11.64 26.12 10.02
N SER A 407 -12.30 25.57 11.03
CA SER A 407 -13.05 26.35 12.04
C SER A 407 -12.13 27.31 12.79
N ALA A 408 -10.91 26.85 13.13
CA ALA A 408 -9.93 27.66 13.85
C ALA A 408 -9.25 28.73 12.96
N VAL A 409 -9.09 28.47 11.66
CA VAL A 409 -8.64 29.45 10.65
C VAL A 409 -9.71 30.52 10.45
N ASN A 410 -10.95 30.11 10.17
CA ASN A 410 -12.04 31.03 9.89
C ASN A 410 -12.39 31.91 11.10
N ARG A 411 -12.26 31.38 12.32
CA ARG A 411 -12.40 32.17 13.55
C ARG A 411 -11.34 33.27 13.64
N ARG A 412 -10.09 32.97 13.28
CA ARG A 412 -8.99 33.94 13.32
C ARG A 412 -9.12 34.99 12.22
N ALA A 413 -9.61 34.61 11.04
CA ALA A 413 -9.84 35.52 9.92
C ALA A 413 -10.89 36.61 10.24
N GLY A 414 -11.83 36.34 11.16
CA GLY A 414 -12.88 37.30 11.49
C GLY A 414 -13.70 37.65 10.24
N ASN A 415 -13.74 38.93 9.87
CA ASN A 415 -14.47 39.40 8.68
C ASN A 415 -13.62 39.42 7.39
N ASP A 416 -12.34 39.05 7.45
CA ASP A 416 -11.48 39.01 6.27
C ASP A 416 -11.72 37.72 5.47
N GLU A 417 -12.45 37.82 4.37
CA GLU A 417 -12.75 36.69 3.49
C GLU A 417 -11.49 36.11 2.83
N SER A 418 -10.46 36.92 2.56
CA SER A 418 -9.23 36.49 1.90
C SER A 418 -8.38 35.55 2.76
N ARG A 419 -8.59 35.57 4.08
CA ARG A 419 -7.86 34.75 5.07
C ARG A 419 -8.63 33.52 5.52
N ARG A 420 -9.81 33.25 4.95
CA ARG A 420 -10.63 32.09 5.28
C ARG A 420 -10.27 30.88 4.41
N TRP A 421 -10.50 29.70 4.96
CA TRP A 421 -10.55 28.47 4.18
C TRP A 421 -11.96 28.29 3.62
N ASP A 422 -12.13 28.63 2.35
CA ASP A 422 -13.36 28.43 1.59
C ASP A 422 -13.16 27.43 0.43
N PHE A 423 -12.62 26.26 0.78
CA PHE A 423 -12.38 25.19 -0.18
C PHE A 423 -13.64 24.36 -0.45
N ARG A 424 -13.74 23.83 -1.67
CA ARG A 424 -14.78 22.87 -2.05
C ARG A 424 -14.54 21.51 -1.38
N GLU A 425 -15.15 21.31 -0.23
CA GLU A 425 -14.98 20.10 0.60
C GLU A 425 -15.35 18.82 -0.14
N ALA A 426 -16.43 18.83 -0.93
CA ALA A 426 -16.83 17.67 -1.74
C ALA A 426 -15.70 17.20 -2.67
N SER A 427 -14.94 18.13 -3.26
CA SER A 427 -13.81 17.80 -4.15
C SER A 427 -12.55 17.42 -3.36
N LEU A 428 -12.34 17.98 -2.17
CA LEU A 428 -11.23 17.63 -1.30
C LEU A 428 -11.38 16.21 -0.74
N PHE A 429 -12.61 15.81 -0.41
CA PHE A 429 -12.89 14.54 0.26
C PHE A 429 -13.32 13.41 -0.67
N ALA A 430 -13.60 13.68 -1.95
CA ALA A 430 -14.06 12.65 -2.88
C ALA A 430 -13.20 11.37 -2.89
N GLN A 431 -11.87 11.51 -2.91
CA GLN A 431 -10.96 10.36 -2.94
C GLN A 431 -10.91 9.62 -1.60
N ILE A 432 -10.86 10.34 -0.46
CA ILE A 432 -10.83 9.69 0.86
C ILE A 432 -12.18 9.02 1.18
N ASP A 433 -13.30 9.60 0.74
CA ASP A 433 -14.63 9.02 0.92
C ASP A 433 -14.78 7.74 0.08
N ALA A 434 -14.27 7.74 -1.17
CA ALA A 434 -14.23 6.53 -2.00
C ALA A 434 -13.36 5.44 -1.37
N PHE A 435 -12.18 5.81 -0.84
CA PHE A 435 -11.29 4.89 -0.11
C PHE A 435 -11.97 4.28 1.11
N VAL A 436 -12.59 5.11 1.96
CA VAL A 436 -13.31 4.67 3.16
C VAL A 436 -14.48 3.76 2.79
N GLN A 437 -15.23 4.09 1.74
CA GLN A 437 -16.30 3.22 1.26
C GLN A 437 -15.74 1.88 0.80
N ARG A 438 -14.60 1.85 0.11
CA ARG A 438 -14.00 0.60 -0.31
C ARG A 438 -13.50 -0.25 0.86
N CYS A 439 -12.97 0.36 1.90
CA CYS A 439 -12.62 -0.36 3.13
C CYS A 439 -13.85 -0.99 3.79
N LYS A 440 -15.01 -0.31 3.76
CA LYS A 440 -16.28 -0.86 4.27
C LYS A 440 -16.78 -2.01 3.40
N ASP A 441 -16.64 -1.89 2.09
CA ASP A 441 -17.02 -2.95 1.15
C ASP A 441 -16.16 -4.21 1.39
N LEU A 442 -14.85 -4.06 1.56
CA LEU A 442 -13.95 -5.18 1.90
C LEU A 442 -14.19 -5.75 3.30
N MET A 443 -14.67 -4.94 4.26
CA MET A 443 -15.12 -5.45 5.56
C MET A 443 -16.26 -6.45 5.39
N GLU A 444 -17.23 -6.13 4.51
CA GLU A 444 -18.36 -7.03 4.21
C GLU A 444 -17.88 -8.33 3.54
N VAL A 445 -16.81 -8.28 2.73
CA VAL A 445 -16.14 -9.47 2.17
C VAL A 445 -15.53 -10.32 3.29
N CYS A 446 -14.81 -9.72 4.26
CA CYS A 446 -14.28 -10.43 5.42
C CYS A 446 -15.39 -11.13 6.23
N GLU A 447 -16.50 -10.43 6.50
CA GLU A 447 -17.64 -11.00 7.22
C GLU A 447 -18.31 -12.14 6.43
N ALA A 448 -18.33 -12.05 5.10
CA ALA A 448 -18.82 -13.13 4.24
C ALA A 448 -17.88 -14.36 4.26
N GLN A 449 -16.56 -14.14 4.24
CA GLN A 449 -15.58 -15.21 4.43
C GLN A 449 -15.80 -15.94 5.76
N GLU A 450 -15.96 -15.22 6.88
CA GLU A 450 -16.19 -15.84 8.19
C GLU A 450 -17.48 -16.68 8.27
N GLN A 451 -18.49 -16.33 7.47
CA GLN A 451 -19.79 -16.99 7.46
C GLN A 451 -19.87 -18.19 6.52
N PHE A 452 -19.26 -18.09 5.34
CA PHE A 452 -19.48 -19.03 4.24
C PHE A 452 -18.23 -19.83 3.86
N ALA A 453 -17.03 -19.34 4.14
CA ALA A 453 -15.82 -20.12 3.90
C ALA A 453 -15.75 -21.26 4.92
N GLY A 454 -15.55 -22.49 4.45
CA GLY A 454 -15.32 -23.63 5.33
C GLY A 454 -14.15 -23.34 6.28
N LYS A 455 -14.37 -23.52 7.58
CA LYS A 455 -13.31 -23.34 8.58
C LYS A 455 -12.25 -24.43 8.42
N SER A 456 -11.07 -24.05 7.97
CA SER A 456 -9.94 -24.97 7.86
C SER A 456 -9.69 -25.67 9.21
N GLY A 457 -9.76 -27.00 9.21
CA GLY A 457 -9.51 -27.84 10.40
C GLY A 457 -10.70 -28.04 11.35
N VAL A 458 -11.88 -27.46 11.09
CA VAL A 458 -13.09 -27.72 11.88
C VAL A 458 -14.05 -28.58 11.05
N ALA A 459 -14.36 -29.78 11.53
CA ALA A 459 -15.37 -30.61 10.89
C ALA A 459 -16.74 -29.90 10.91
N PRO A 460 -17.49 -29.88 9.78
CA PRO A 460 -18.83 -29.33 9.78
C PRO A 460 -19.73 -30.10 10.74
N PRO A 461 -20.71 -29.45 11.37
CA PRO A 461 -21.64 -30.14 12.25
C PRO A 461 -22.42 -31.21 11.47
N VAL A 462 -22.55 -32.38 12.09
CA VAL A 462 -23.32 -33.49 11.53
C VAL A 462 -24.76 -33.39 12.02
N PHE A 463 -25.68 -33.14 11.10
CA PHE A 463 -27.10 -33.11 11.41
C PHE A 463 -27.66 -34.54 11.39
N ALA A 464 -28.30 -34.94 12.50
CA ALA A 464 -28.89 -36.26 12.64
C ALA A 464 -30.25 -36.38 11.88
N GLY A 465 -30.68 -37.63 11.63
CA GLY A 465 -32.00 -37.92 11.04
C GLY A 465 -32.01 -38.03 9.51
N THR A 466 -33.19 -38.25 8.94
CA THR A 466 -33.37 -38.54 7.51
C THR A 466 -33.09 -37.35 6.59
N LYS A 467 -33.22 -36.11 7.10
CA LYS A 467 -32.90 -34.87 6.39
C LYS A 467 -31.45 -34.39 6.57
N GLY A 468 -30.67 -35.03 7.45
CA GLY A 468 -29.28 -34.65 7.73
C GLY A 468 -28.37 -34.57 6.50
N PRO A 469 -28.37 -35.59 5.61
CA PRO A 469 -27.58 -35.56 4.37
C PRO A 469 -28.00 -34.43 3.42
N GLU A 470 -29.30 -34.11 3.36
CA GLU A 470 -29.83 -33.01 2.54
C GLU A 470 -29.35 -31.65 3.06
N ILE A 471 -29.44 -31.42 4.37
CA ILE A 471 -28.95 -30.19 5.02
C ILE A 471 -27.46 -30.01 4.77
N THR A 472 -26.68 -31.08 4.95
CA THR A 472 -25.22 -31.05 4.72
C THR A 472 -24.91 -30.69 3.27
N ARG A 473 -25.63 -31.28 2.31
CA ARG A 473 -25.49 -30.94 0.88
C ARG A 473 -25.83 -29.48 0.60
N GLN A 474 -26.93 -28.97 1.16
CA GLN A 474 -27.33 -27.58 0.99
C GLN A 474 -26.30 -26.60 1.56
N MET A 475 -25.65 -26.92 2.68
CA MET A 475 -24.54 -26.14 3.23
C MET A 475 -23.31 -26.16 2.32
N SER A 476 -22.92 -27.33 1.79
CA SER A 476 -21.83 -27.42 0.81
C SER A 476 -22.14 -26.70 -0.50
N ASP A 477 -23.42 -26.69 -0.93
CA ASP A 477 -23.86 -25.92 -2.08
C ASP A 477 -23.70 -24.41 -1.82
N ILE A 478 -24.02 -23.92 -0.62
CA ILE A 478 -23.81 -22.50 -0.23
C ILE A 478 -22.32 -22.15 -0.24
N GLU A 479 -21.46 -23.00 0.33
CA GLU A 479 -20.01 -22.80 0.36
C GLU A 479 -19.42 -22.74 -1.07
N ARG A 480 -19.79 -23.69 -1.94
CA ARG A 480 -19.35 -23.69 -3.34
C ARG A 480 -19.76 -22.41 -4.07
N ASP A 481 -21.03 -22.01 -3.93
CA ASP A 481 -21.54 -20.83 -4.61
C ASP A 481 -20.88 -19.54 -4.06
N PHE A 482 -20.48 -19.52 -2.78
CA PHE A 482 -19.66 -18.43 -2.22
C PHE A 482 -18.26 -18.38 -2.81
N VAL A 483 -17.59 -19.53 -2.98
CA VAL A 483 -16.27 -19.60 -3.61
C VAL A 483 -16.32 -18.99 -5.01
N GLU A 484 -17.37 -19.25 -5.80
CA GLU A 484 -17.54 -18.64 -7.13
C GLU A 484 -17.65 -17.09 -7.06
N LEU A 485 -18.33 -16.54 -6.05
CA LEU A 485 -18.39 -15.08 -5.85
C LEU A 485 -17.01 -14.49 -5.54
N VAL A 486 -16.21 -15.17 -4.73
CA VAL A 486 -14.84 -14.74 -4.40
C VAL A 486 -13.91 -14.87 -5.60
N GLU A 487 -14.00 -15.94 -6.39
CA GLU A 487 -13.24 -16.09 -7.63
C GLU A 487 -13.56 -14.98 -8.64
N SER A 488 -14.81 -14.51 -8.69
CA SER A 488 -15.18 -13.37 -9.53
C SER A 488 -14.44 -12.09 -9.11
N LEU A 489 -14.24 -11.86 -7.80
CA LEU A 489 -13.44 -10.73 -7.31
C LEU A 489 -11.95 -10.93 -7.58
N ARG A 490 -11.44 -12.17 -7.45
CA ARG A 490 -10.03 -12.50 -7.74
C ARG A 490 -9.69 -12.33 -9.23
N GLY A 491 -10.66 -12.55 -10.12
CA GLY A 491 -10.51 -12.45 -11.57
C GLY A 491 -10.55 -11.03 -12.15
N LEU A 492 -10.72 -9.99 -11.34
CA LEU A 492 -10.74 -8.60 -11.79
C LEU A 492 -9.37 -8.17 -12.35
N ASP A 493 -9.39 -7.33 -13.39
CA ASP A 493 -8.20 -6.85 -14.10
C ASP A 493 -7.55 -5.60 -13.49
N TYR A 494 -8.07 -5.14 -12.35
CA TYR A 494 -7.58 -4.00 -11.59
C TYR A 494 -7.36 -4.35 -10.11
N HIS A 495 -6.53 -3.56 -9.43
CA HIS A 495 -6.27 -3.76 -8.01
C HIS A 495 -7.49 -3.36 -7.18
N LEU A 496 -7.94 -4.23 -6.26
CA LEU A 496 -9.17 -3.97 -5.49
C LEU A 496 -9.12 -2.67 -4.70
N MET A 497 -7.95 -2.22 -4.20
CA MET A 497 -7.83 -0.92 -3.51
C MET A 497 -7.66 0.30 -4.43
N ASP A 498 -7.71 0.13 -5.76
CA ASP A 498 -7.68 1.27 -6.67
C ASP A 498 -9.01 2.04 -6.62
N ILE A 499 -8.96 3.24 -6.04
CA ILE A 499 -10.11 4.14 -5.94
C ILE A 499 -10.49 4.80 -7.27
N LYS A 500 -9.61 4.75 -8.28
CA LYS A 500 -9.88 5.28 -9.62
C LYS A 500 -10.65 4.28 -10.48
N ALA A 501 -10.67 3.01 -10.09
CA ALA A 501 -11.45 1.97 -10.76
C ALA A 501 -12.95 2.16 -10.48
N THR A 502 -13.66 2.78 -11.43
CA THR A 502 -15.10 3.05 -11.31
C THR A 502 -15.95 1.77 -11.36
N SER A 503 -15.47 0.74 -12.07
CA SER A 503 -16.14 -0.56 -12.25
C SER A 503 -16.41 -1.30 -10.94
N TRP A 504 -15.61 -1.06 -9.90
CA TRP A 504 -15.80 -1.69 -8.59
C TRP A 504 -17.23 -1.61 -8.06
N HIS A 505 -17.92 -0.48 -8.26
CA HIS A 505 -19.27 -0.33 -7.73
C HIS A 505 -20.21 -1.41 -8.28
N ASP A 506 -20.09 -1.74 -9.56
CA ASP A 506 -20.91 -2.74 -10.23
C ASP A 506 -20.46 -4.16 -9.84
N ASP A 507 -19.14 -4.39 -9.82
CA ASP A 507 -18.55 -5.69 -9.44
C ASP A 507 -18.88 -6.05 -7.97
N TYR A 508 -18.74 -5.08 -7.06
CA TYR A 508 -19.08 -5.24 -5.66
C TYR A 508 -20.58 -5.39 -5.44
N ASN A 509 -21.42 -4.64 -6.17
CA ASN A 509 -22.87 -4.83 -6.08
C ASN A 509 -23.29 -6.24 -6.50
N THR A 510 -22.64 -6.80 -7.52
CA THR A 510 -22.86 -8.19 -7.94
C THR A 510 -22.48 -9.17 -6.82
N PHE A 511 -21.30 -9.01 -6.22
CA PHE A 511 -20.87 -9.80 -5.07
C PHE A 511 -21.86 -9.69 -3.90
N LYS A 512 -22.28 -8.47 -3.56
CA LYS A 512 -23.20 -8.15 -2.47
C LYS A 512 -24.58 -8.77 -2.66
N GLU A 513 -25.13 -8.72 -3.87
CA GLU A 513 -26.39 -9.39 -4.20
C GLU A 513 -26.27 -10.91 -4.09
N GLY A 514 -25.14 -11.47 -4.53
CA GLY A 514 -24.80 -12.88 -4.34
C GLY A 514 -24.80 -13.27 -2.86
N VAL A 515 -24.04 -12.54 -2.03
CA VAL A 515 -23.98 -12.74 -0.57
C VAL A 515 -25.35 -12.64 0.09
N LYS A 516 -26.19 -11.69 -0.32
CA LYS A 516 -27.57 -11.56 0.19
C LYS A 516 -28.42 -12.78 -0.13
N THR A 517 -28.27 -13.37 -1.32
CA THR A 517 -28.92 -14.63 -1.69
C THR A 517 -28.43 -15.79 -0.81
N LEU A 518 -27.13 -15.85 -0.54
CA LEU A 518 -26.54 -16.87 0.35
C LEU A 518 -27.01 -16.71 1.80
N ASP A 519 -27.16 -15.49 2.31
CA ASP A 519 -27.74 -15.22 3.62
C ASP A 519 -29.16 -15.80 3.73
N GLN A 520 -30.01 -15.55 2.72
CA GLN A 520 -31.39 -16.07 2.68
C GLN A 520 -31.43 -17.60 2.63
N ARG A 521 -30.57 -18.21 1.81
CA ARG A 521 -30.45 -19.68 1.75
C ARG A 521 -29.98 -20.27 3.06
N THR A 522 -28.99 -19.65 3.72
CA THR A 522 -28.50 -20.07 5.03
C THR A 522 -29.61 -20.06 6.07
N ILE A 523 -30.39 -18.97 6.12
CA ILE A 523 -31.57 -18.87 6.99
C ILE A 523 -32.58 -20.00 6.71
N HIS A 524 -32.83 -20.32 5.44
CA HIS A 524 -33.72 -21.41 5.06
C HIS A 524 -33.19 -22.78 5.49
N VAL A 525 -31.89 -23.04 5.28
CA VAL A 525 -31.22 -24.28 5.73
C VAL A 525 -31.29 -24.42 7.24
N TYR A 526 -31.01 -23.34 7.99
CA TYR A 526 -31.05 -23.33 9.45
C TYR A 526 -32.45 -23.62 9.98
N THR A 527 -33.47 -23.04 9.34
CA THR A 527 -34.88 -23.33 9.68
C THR A 527 -35.23 -24.79 9.39
N SER A 528 -34.83 -25.31 8.22
CA SER A 528 -35.06 -26.70 7.83
C SER A 528 -34.36 -27.70 8.76
N ALA A 529 -33.15 -27.38 9.23
CA ALA A 529 -32.41 -28.17 10.19
C ALA A 529 -33.12 -28.23 11.54
N LEU A 530 -33.63 -27.08 12.01
CA LEU A 530 -34.38 -27.02 13.26
C LEU A 530 -35.72 -27.76 13.20
N ASP A 531 -36.43 -27.66 12.07
CA ASP A 531 -37.69 -28.37 11.84
C ASP A 531 -37.50 -29.89 11.71
N ALA A 532 -36.33 -30.34 11.26
CA ALA A 532 -35.97 -31.75 11.16
C ALA A 532 -35.57 -32.36 12.51
N ALA A 533 -35.15 -31.54 13.48
CA ALA A 533 -34.70 -32.00 14.78
C ALA A 533 -35.88 -32.53 15.62
N SER A 534 -35.71 -33.75 16.15
CA SER A 534 -36.75 -34.43 16.93
C SER A 534 -36.70 -34.05 18.41
N GLY A 535 -37.81 -33.55 18.95
CA GLY A 535 -37.96 -33.23 20.36
C GLY A 535 -37.13 -32.01 20.81
N LEU A 536 -37.25 -31.66 22.09
CA LEU A 536 -36.59 -30.48 22.64
C LEU A 536 -35.06 -30.64 22.70
N GLU A 537 -34.56 -31.83 23.07
CA GLU A 537 -33.12 -32.12 23.12
C GLU A 537 -32.44 -31.93 21.76
N GLY A 538 -32.98 -32.53 20.70
CA GLY A 538 -32.42 -32.42 19.36
C GLY A 538 -32.46 -30.97 18.83
N LYS A 539 -33.53 -30.23 19.13
CA LYS A 539 -33.63 -28.80 18.76
C LYS A 539 -32.60 -27.95 19.51
N THR A 540 -32.36 -28.22 20.79
CA THR A 540 -31.32 -27.53 21.58
C THR A 540 -29.93 -27.77 20.98
N GLU A 541 -29.55 -29.02 20.71
CA GLU A 541 -28.24 -29.37 20.15
C GLU A 541 -28.05 -28.78 18.74
N THR A 542 -29.11 -28.82 17.92
CA THR A 542 -29.09 -28.21 16.58
C THR A 542 -28.89 -26.70 16.69
N LEU A 543 -29.62 -26.00 17.55
CA LEU A 543 -29.45 -24.54 17.71
C LEU A 543 -28.09 -24.16 18.28
N GLU A 544 -27.54 -24.97 19.18
CA GLU A 544 -26.18 -24.77 19.68
C GLU A 544 -25.16 -24.80 18.54
N ALA A 545 -25.24 -25.79 17.65
CA ALA A 545 -24.37 -25.89 16.48
C ALA A 545 -24.57 -24.71 15.51
N LEU A 546 -25.82 -24.35 15.20
CA LEU A 546 -26.14 -23.24 14.31
C LEU A 546 -25.65 -21.89 14.86
N ASN A 547 -25.77 -21.67 16.17
CA ASN A 547 -25.27 -20.47 16.85
C ASN A 547 -23.74 -20.34 16.74
N GLN A 548 -23.01 -21.46 16.85
CA GLN A 548 -21.55 -21.46 16.70
C GLN A 548 -21.08 -21.16 15.26
N MET A 549 -21.94 -21.35 14.26
CA MET A 549 -21.66 -21.06 12.85
C MET A 549 -22.16 -19.69 12.38
N ALA A 550 -23.14 -19.09 13.06
CA ALA A 550 -23.65 -17.77 12.70
C ALA A 550 -22.60 -16.68 13.00
N ARG A 551 -22.32 -15.83 12.01
CA ARG A 551 -21.38 -14.70 12.09
C ARG A 551 -22.00 -13.42 11.57
N ARG A 552 -22.62 -13.47 10.38
CA ARG A 552 -23.28 -12.31 9.77
C ARG A 552 -24.52 -11.91 10.56
N VAL A 553 -24.71 -10.59 10.73
CA VAL A 553 -25.76 -9.99 11.57
C VAL A 553 -27.16 -10.54 11.26
N GLY A 554 -27.50 -10.71 9.97
CA GLY A 554 -28.79 -11.24 9.55
C GLY A 554 -29.03 -12.70 9.99
N VAL A 555 -28.00 -13.54 9.88
CA VAL A 555 -28.04 -14.96 10.27
C VAL A 555 -28.05 -15.11 11.80
N VAL A 556 -27.21 -14.35 12.50
CA VAL A 556 -27.17 -14.30 13.97
C VAL A 556 -28.55 -13.94 14.51
N ARG A 557 -29.14 -12.84 14.05
CA ARG A 557 -30.47 -12.40 14.49
C ARG A 557 -31.57 -13.45 14.24
N HIS A 558 -31.46 -14.22 13.15
CA HIS A 558 -32.39 -15.33 12.90
C HIS A 558 -32.21 -16.45 13.92
N VAL A 559 -30.98 -16.85 14.23
CA VAL A 559 -30.70 -17.85 15.27
C VAL A 559 -31.22 -17.39 16.63
N GLU A 560 -30.98 -16.13 17.02
CA GLU A 560 -31.50 -15.57 18.27
C GLU A 560 -33.03 -15.66 18.35
N LYS A 561 -33.73 -15.38 17.24
CA LYS A 561 -35.19 -15.55 17.16
C LYS A 561 -35.61 -17.01 17.34
N GLN A 562 -34.87 -17.96 16.78
CA GLN A 562 -35.17 -19.39 16.96
C GLN A 562 -34.91 -19.87 18.39
N VAL A 563 -33.90 -19.32 19.07
CA VAL A 563 -33.64 -19.58 20.50
C VAL A 563 -34.84 -19.14 21.36
N VAL A 564 -35.41 -17.96 21.11
CA VAL A 564 -36.64 -17.51 21.80
C VAL A 564 -37.81 -18.47 21.50
N GLY A 565 -37.93 -18.93 20.25
CA GLY A 565 -38.92 -19.95 19.86
C GLY A 565 -38.77 -21.26 20.65
N LEU A 566 -37.54 -21.74 20.81
CA LEU A 566 -37.21 -22.94 21.59
C LEU A 566 -37.65 -22.79 23.06
N TYR A 567 -37.39 -21.65 23.69
CA TYR A 567 -37.86 -21.40 25.06
C TYR A 567 -39.39 -21.45 25.15
N GLY A 568 -40.09 -20.90 24.16
CA GLY A 568 -41.54 -21.02 24.06
C GLY A 568 -42.05 -22.46 23.93
N GLU A 569 -41.33 -23.32 23.21
CA GLU A 569 -41.66 -24.76 23.14
C GLU A 569 -41.41 -25.48 24.47
N PHE A 570 -40.30 -25.20 25.15
CA PHE A 570 -40.03 -25.71 26.50
C PHE A 570 -41.12 -25.30 27.50
N THR A 571 -41.55 -24.04 27.47
CA THR A 571 -42.65 -23.55 28.33
C THR A 571 -43.95 -24.30 28.05
N LYS A 572 -44.30 -24.55 26.77
CA LYS A 572 -45.49 -25.35 26.42
C LYS A 572 -45.39 -26.78 26.94
N GLU A 573 -44.24 -27.42 26.82
CA GLU A 573 -44.01 -28.78 27.31
C GLU A 573 -44.14 -28.85 28.84
N LEU A 574 -43.56 -27.88 29.56
CA LEU A 574 -43.68 -27.77 31.00
C LEU A 574 -45.15 -27.62 31.44
N VAL A 575 -45.91 -26.73 30.79
CA VAL A 575 -47.34 -26.55 31.06
C VAL A 575 -48.13 -27.83 30.77
N SER A 576 -47.80 -28.54 29.69
CA SER A 576 -48.42 -29.81 29.34
C SER A 576 -48.17 -30.89 30.39
N VAL A 577 -46.92 -31.07 30.83
CA VAL A 577 -46.55 -32.04 31.87
C VAL A 577 -47.23 -31.69 33.20
N ARG A 578 -47.24 -30.40 33.57
CA ARG A 578 -47.93 -29.95 34.79
C ARG A 578 -49.44 -30.25 34.74
N LYS A 579 -50.10 -29.94 33.63
CA LYS A 579 -51.53 -30.25 33.43
C LYS A 579 -51.81 -31.75 33.51
N GLN A 580 -50.95 -32.57 32.91
CA GLN A 580 -51.06 -34.02 33.00
C GLN A 580 -50.88 -34.51 34.44
N PHE A 581 -49.87 -34.02 35.15
CA PHE A 581 -49.61 -34.35 36.53
C PHE A 581 -50.80 -33.98 37.43
N ASP A 582 -51.29 -32.74 37.36
CA ASP A 582 -52.37 -32.25 38.22
C ASP A 582 -53.70 -32.99 37.99
N SER A 583 -53.99 -33.39 36.74
CA SER A 583 -55.23 -34.11 36.40
C SER A 583 -55.20 -35.61 36.75
N GLN A 584 -54.03 -36.24 36.72
CA GLN A 584 -53.90 -37.71 36.86
C GLN A 584 -53.31 -38.14 38.21
N ARG A 585 -52.76 -37.22 39.03
CA ARG A 585 -52.07 -37.59 40.31
C ARG A 585 -52.93 -38.39 41.30
N SER A 586 -54.25 -38.23 41.25
CA SER A 586 -55.19 -38.92 42.14
C SER A 586 -55.43 -40.38 41.74
N ASP A 587 -55.34 -40.68 40.44
CA ASP A 587 -55.47 -42.03 39.87
C ASP A 587 -54.53 -42.15 38.66
N PRO A 588 -53.22 -42.38 38.91
CA PRO A 588 -52.23 -42.36 37.85
C PRO A 588 -52.43 -43.53 36.88
N PRO A 589 -52.26 -43.31 35.56
CA PRO A 589 -52.38 -44.37 34.57
C PRO A 589 -51.23 -45.36 34.70
N VAL A 590 -51.49 -46.47 35.40
CA VAL A 590 -50.53 -47.55 35.63
C VAL A 590 -50.93 -48.81 34.86
N HIS A 591 -49.94 -49.57 34.39
CA HIS A 591 -50.21 -50.86 33.74
C HIS A 591 -50.82 -51.85 34.75
N ALA A 592 -51.72 -52.72 34.30
CA ALA A 592 -52.44 -53.65 35.17
C ALA A 592 -51.52 -54.60 35.97
N SER A 593 -50.32 -54.87 35.46
CA SER A 593 -49.31 -55.70 36.15
C SER A 593 -48.43 -54.92 37.13
N MET A 594 -48.66 -53.63 37.32
CA MET A 594 -47.81 -52.76 38.13
C MET A 594 -48.49 -52.44 39.47
N PRO A 595 -47.81 -52.61 40.63
CA PRO A 595 -48.38 -52.25 41.92
C PRO A 595 -48.75 -50.77 42.00
N ARG A 596 -49.84 -50.42 42.67
CA ARG A 596 -50.39 -49.05 42.69
C ARG A 596 -49.36 -47.98 43.11
N HIS A 597 -48.67 -48.19 44.23
CA HIS A 597 -47.68 -47.24 44.73
C HIS A 597 -46.43 -47.15 43.85
N ALA A 598 -45.85 -48.30 43.47
CA ALA A 598 -44.67 -48.34 42.61
C ALA A 598 -44.96 -47.81 41.20
N GLY A 599 -46.13 -48.13 40.64
CA GLY A 599 -46.59 -47.65 39.34
C GLY A 599 -46.86 -46.15 39.34
N GLY A 600 -47.51 -45.62 40.38
CA GLY A 600 -47.72 -44.17 40.53
C GLY A 600 -46.41 -43.40 40.64
N ALA A 601 -45.46 -43.89 41.42
CA ALA A 601 -44.12 -43.32 41.53
C ALA A 601 -43.35 -43.38 40.20
N MET A 602 -43.45 -44.50 39.46
CA MET A 602 -42.83 -44.65 38.14
C MET A 602 -43.44 -43.71 37.10
N TRP A 603 -44.76 -43.54 37.08
CA TRP A 603 -45.44 -42.56 36.22
C TRP A 603 -44.96 -41.13 36.51
N ALA A 604 -44.92 -40.73 37.77
CA ALA A 604 -44.43 -39.42 38.16
C ALA A 604 -42.95 -39.23 37.81
N LYS A 605 -42.12 -40.27 37.98
CA LYS A 605 -40.71 -40.26 37.56
C LYS A 605 -40.56 -40.09 36.05
N GLN A 606 -41.42 -40.70 35.23
CA GLN A 606 -41.41 -40.49 33.79
C GLN A 606 -41.72 -39.04 33.41
N LEU A 607 -42.69 -38.40 34.08
CA LEU A 607 -42.99 -36.98 33.88
C LEU A 607 -41.84 -36.07 34.33
N HIS A 608 -41.19 -36.40 35.43
CA HIS A 608 -39.97 -35.72 35.88
C HIS A 608 -38.86 -35.83 34.84
N ASP A 609 -38.53 -37.04 34.39
CA ASP A 609 -37.44 -37.29 33.44
C ASP A 609 -37.71 -36.66 32.07
N ARG A 610 -38.99 -36.54 31.68
CA ARG A 610 -39.43 -35.87 30.45
C ARG A 610 -39.13 -34.36 30.47
N LEU A 611 -39.04 -33.75 31.65
CA LEU A 611 -38.64 -32.34 31.82
C LEU A 611 -37.14 -32.20 32.10
N SER A 612 -36.58 -33.03 32.99
CA SER A 612 -35.21 -32.85 33.48
C SER A 612 -34.13 -33.15 32.44
N LYS A 613 -34.34 -34.15 31.56
CA LYS A 613 -33.34 -34.50 30.54
C LYS A 613 -33.18 -33.40 29.48
N PRO A 614 -34.25 -32.89 28.84
CA PRO A 614 -34.13 -31.76 27.92
C PRO A 614 -33.60 -30.49 28.61
N TRP A 615 -33.98 -30.27 29.87
CA TRP A 615 -33.50 -29.13 30.65
C TRP A 615 -31.99 -29.15 30.84
N SER A 616 -31.41 -30.31 31.16
CA SER A 616 -29.96 -30.42 31.39
C SER A 616 -29.13 -30.02 30.16
N LYS A 617 -29.63 -30.30 28.96
CA LYS A 617 -29.02 -29.88 27.69
C LYS A 617 -29.20 -28.39 27.46
N LEU A 618 -30.41 -27.89 27.70
CA LEU A 618 -30.72 -26.47 27.57
C LEU A 618 -29.87 -25.61 28.51
N GLU A 619 -29.68 -26.04 29.76
CA GLU A 619 -28.89 -25.30 30.76
C GLU A 619 -27.43 -25.08 30.33
N VAL A 620 -26.85 -26.04 29.61
CA VAL A 620 -25.51 -25.91 29.02
C VAL A 620 -25.55 -24.95 27.83
N ALA A 621 -26.46 -25.19 26.88
CA ALA A 621 -26.55 -24.40 25.64
C ALA A 621 -26.89 -22.93 25.88
N CYS A 622 -27.73 -22.61 26.88
CA CYS A 622 -28.11 -21.25 27.24
C CYS A 622 -26.94 -20.37 27.67
N LYS A 623 -25.78 -20.94 28.01
CA LYS A 623 -24.55 -20.16 28.28
C LYS A 623 -23.95 -19.56 27.02
N LEU A 624 -24.26 -20.14 25.86
CA LEU A 624 -23.80 -19.71 24.53
C LEU A 624 -24.83 -18.82 23.81
N PHE A 625 -26.07 -18.82 24.28
CA PHE A 625 -27.16 -18.02 23.73
C PHE A 625 -27.21 -16.61 24.35
N PRO A 626 -27.81 -15.63 23.66
CA PRO A 626 -28.07 -14.32 24.25
C PRO A 626 -29.02 -14.43 25.45
N ARG A 627 -28.81 -13.59 26.46
CA ARG A 627 -29.72 -13.48 27.61
C ARG A 627 -31.00 -12.76 27.21
N VAL A 628 -32.13 -13.41 27.42
CA VAL A 628 -33.47 -12.90 27.12
C VAL A 628 -34.40 -13.21 28.29
N ALA A 629 -35.44 -12.40 28.50
CA ALA A 629 -36.33 -12.50 29.67
C ALA A 629 -37.09 -13.83 29.71
N GLU A 630 -37.42 -14.37 28.54
CA GLU A 630 -38.10 -15.65 28.36
C GLU A 630 -37.33 -16.82 28.99
N LEU A 631 -36.00 -16.74 29.06
CA LEU A 631 -35.18 -17.75 29.73
C LEU A 631 -35.38 -17.72 31.24
N ASP A 632 -35.48 -16.54 31.85
CA ASP A 632 -35.64 -16.40 33.30
C ASP A 632 -37.05 -16.84 33.74
N GLU A 633 -38.08 -16.49 32.95
CA GLU A 633 -39.45 -16.97 33.17
C GLU A 633 -39.57 -18.49 33.06
N LEU A 634 -38.90 -19.08 32.06
CA LEU A 634 -38.85 -20.52 31.87
C LEU A 634 -38.13 -21.21 33.06
N LYS A 635 -36.98 -20.68 33.51
CA LYS A 635 -36.25 -21.19 34.68
C LYS A 635 -37.11 -21.16 35.94
N ALA A 636 -37.75 -20.03 36.23
CA ALA A 636 -38.63 -19.90 37.39
C ALA A 636 -39.81 -20.90 37.33
N SER A 637 -40.39 -21.10 36.15
CA SER A 637 -41.46 -22.08 35.95
C SER A 637 -40.99 -23.52 36.16
N PHE A 638 -39.77 -23.84 35.71
CA PHE A 638 -39.15 -25.15 35.86
C PHE A 638 -38.84 -25.47 37.32
N GLU A 639 -38.27 -24.52 38.05
CA GLU A 639 -37.97 -24.63 39.49
C GLU A 639 -39.22 -24.80 40.35
N GLN A 640 -40.39 -24.34 39.89
CA GLN A 640 -41.66 -24.58 40.58
C GLN A 640 -42.27 -25.95 40.26
N ALA A 641 -42.09 -26.46 39.04
CA ALA A 641 -42.76 -27.67 38.56
C ALA A 641 -42.10 -28.96 39.07
N LEU A 642 -40.76 -29.05 39.05
CA LEU A 642 -40.05 -30.28 39.44
C LEU A 642 -40.29 -30.68 40.90
N PRO A 643 -40.15 -29.79 41.90
CA PRO A 643 -40.29 -30.16 43.31
C PRO A 643 -41.69 -30.73 43.63
N ALA A 644 -42.73 -30.31 42.91
CA ALA A 644 -44.08 -30.85 43.09
C ALA A 644 -44.17 -32.33 42.69
N ILE A 645 -43.49 -32.72 41.60
CA ILE A 645 -43.44 -34.11 41.12
C ILE A 645 -42.55 -34.96 42.05
N GLU A 646 -41.38 -34.45 42.45
CA GLU A 646 -40.47 -35.11 43.39
C GLU A 646 -41.15 -35.37 44.75
N LYS A 647 -41.89 -34.38 45.25
CA LYS A 647 -42.66 -34.52 46.50
C LYS A 647 -43.70 -35.63 46.39
N TYR A 648 -44.41 -35.74 45.26
CA TYR A 648 -45.37 -36.82 45.05
C TYR A 648 -44.68 -38.18 45.10
N ILE A 649 -43.55 -38.36 44.39
CA ILE A 649 -42.78 -39.62 44.42
C ILE A 649 -42.39 -39.99 45.85
N LYS A 650 -41.88 -39.02 46.63
CA LYS A 650 -41.48 -39.23 48.02
C LYS A 650 -42.67 -39.61 48.91
N THR A 651 -43.78 -38.89 48.80
CA THR A 651 -44.99 -39.17 49.58
C THR A 651 -45.61 -40.52 49.22
N THR A 652 -45.61 -40.92 47.94
CA THR A 652 -46.09 -42.25 47.53
C THR A 652 -45.23 -43.38 48.12
N HIS A 653 -43.91 -43.18 48.22
CA HIS A 653 -43.01 -44.12 48.88
C HIS A 653 -43.26 -44.19 50.40
N GLU A 654 -43.42 -43.05 51.05
CA GLU A 654 -43.74 -42.96 52.49
C GLU A 654 -45.07 -43.67 52.79
N GLN A 655 -46.13 -43.41 52.01
CA GLN A 655 -47.43 -44.08 52.16
C GLN A 655 -47.35 -45.59 51.97
N TRP A 656 -46.55 -46.05 51.01
CA TRP A 656 -46.32 -47.49 50.81
C TRP A 656 -45.57 -48.11 52.00
N SER A 657 -44.54 -47.43 52.49
CA SER A 657 -43.74 -47.89 53.63
C SER A 657 -44.62 -48.03 54.88
N GLU A 658 -45.42 -47.00 55.17
CA GLU A 658 -46.39 -47.03 56.27
C GLU A 658 -47.44 -48.14 56.09
N TYR A 659 -47.95 -48.35 54.87
CA TYR A 659 -48.90 -49.44 54.60
C TYR A 659 -48.28 -50.82 54.85
N VAL A 660 -47.03 -51.03 54.44
CA VAL A 660 -46.30 -52.28 54.68
C VAL A 660 -46.09 -52.49 56.19
N GLU A 661 -45.56 -51.50 56.90
CA GLU A 661 -45.26 -51.57 58.33
C GLU A 661 -46.52 -51.76 59.19
N THR A 662 -47.63 -51.07 58.86
CA THR A 662 -48.84 -51.08 59.69
C THR A 662 -49.81 -52.22 59.37
N ARG A 663 -49.90 -52.65 58.10
CA ARG A 663 -50.90 -53.64 57.67
C ARG A 663 -50.31 -54.97 57.27
N ILE A 664 -49.13 -54.99 56.66
CA ILE A 664 -48.54 -56.21 56.11
C ILE A 664 -47.62 -56.87 57.14
N GLU A 665 -46.60 -56.18 57.67
CA GLU A 665 -45.65 -56.73 58.65
C GLU A 665 -46.30 -57.45 59.85
N PRO A 666 -47.30 -56.88 60.55
CA PRO A 666 -47.93 -57.56 61.68
C PRO A 666 -48.79 -58.77 61.29
N THR A 667 -49.20 -58.90 60.02
CA THR A 667 -50.00 -60.04 59.53
C THR A 667 -49.24 -60.99 58.61
N ILE A 668 -47.96 -60.73 58.31
CA ILE A 668 -47.15 -61.51 57.36
C ILE A 668 -47.09 -62.99 57.74
N ALA A 669 -46.85 -63.29 59.02
CA ALA A 669 -46.78 -64.69 59.49
C ALA A 669 -48.14 -65.40 59.34
N GLN A 670 -49.24 -64.70 59.61
CA GLN A 670 -50.59 -65.24 59.47
C GLN A 670 -51.02 -65.41 58.00
N ARG A 671 -50.62 -64.50 57.12
CA ARG A 671 -50.92 -64.59 55.68
C ARG A 671 -50.13 -65.70 54.99
N LEU A 672 -48.88 -65.92 55.38
CA LEU A 672 -48.05 -67.00 54.87
C LEU A 672 -48.52 -68.40 55.32
N ASP A 673 -49.16 -68.50 56.49
CA ASP A 673 -49.76 -69.73 57.02
C ASP A 673 -51.20 -70.00 56.52
N ALA A 674 -51.80 -69.06 55.78
CA ALA A 674 -53.17 -69.19 55.28
C ALA A 674 -53.26 -70.21 54.13
N ARG A 675 -54.35 -71.00 54.11
CA ARG A 675 -54.62 -71.94 53.00
C ARG A 675 -54.99 -71.14 51.74
N LEU A 676 -54.29 -71.43 50.64
CA LEU A 676 -54.47 -70.77 49.34
C LEU A 676 -55.88 -70.93 48.74
N LEU A 677 -56.65 -71.92 49.19
CA LEU A 677 -58.01 -72.20 48.72
C LEU A 677 -58.94 -72.35 49.92
N ALA A 678 -59.98 -71.54 49.97
CA ALA A 678 -61.06 -71.62 50.94
C ALA A 678 -62.38 -71.95 50.21
N ALA A 679 -63.19 -72.83 50.80
CA ALA A 679 -64.53 -73.12 50.29
C ALA A 679 -65.54 -72.29 51.08
N GLU A 680 -66.32 -71.46 50.38
CA GLU A 680 -67.39 -70.66 50.97
C GLU A 680 -68.65 -71.51 51.20
N GLU A 681 -69.54 -71.07 52.11
CA GLU A 681 -70.70 -71.85 52.58
C GLU A 681 -71.74 -72.17 51.47
N ASP A 682 -71.66 -71.45 50.35
CA ASP A 682 -72.43 -71.58 49.11
C ASP A 682 -71.73 -72.44 48.04
N GLY A 683 -70.57 -73.03 48.35
CA GLY A 683 -69.88 -74.02 47.52
C GLY A 683 -68.93 -73.44 46.46
N GLN A 684 -68.70 -72.13 46.46
CA GLN A 684 -67.65 -71.51 45.66
C GLN A 684 -66.28 -71.67 46.33
N ILE A 685 -65.23 -71.85 45.54
CA ILE A 685 -63.86 -71.90 46.03
C ILE A 685 -63.23 -70.52 45.77
N SER A 686 -62.93 -69.78 46.82
CA SER A 686 -62.18 -68.54 46.74
C SER A 686 -60.69 -68.79 46.91
N MET A 687 -59.89 -68.13 46.08
CA MET A 687 -58.43 -68.21 46.13
C MET A 687 -57.91 -67.09 47.02
N ASN A 688 -57.17 -67.42 48.07
CA ASN A 688 -56.64 -66.47 49.04
C ASN A 688 -55.17 -66.16 48.71
N PHE A 689 -54.97 -65.29 47.71
CA PHE A 689 -53.64 -64.83 47.26
C PHE A 689 -53.29 -63.41 47.74
N ASP A 690 -54.05 -62.86 48.69
CA ASP A 690 -53.88 -61.49 49.22
C ASP A 690 -52.82 -61.36 50.33
#